data_AF-A0A7V9HEE5-F1
#
_entry.id   AF-A0A7V9HEE5-F1
#
_cell.length_a   1.000
_cell.length_b   1.000
_cell.length_c   1.000
_cell.angle_alpha   90.00
_cell.angle_beta   90.00
_cell.angle_gamma   90.00
#
_symmetry.space_group_name_H-M   'P 1'
#
loop_
_entity.id
_entity.type
_entity.pdbx_description
1 polymer ?
#
loop_
_entity_poly.entity_id
_entity_poly.type
_entity_poly.pdbx_seq_one_letter_code
_entity_poly.pdbx_strand_id
1 'polypeptide(L)'
;MHTRTRGVCGLIAAALTLSAAPAWAASAGLDAYRVKATPKNLEKLSKAGFDVGEGIDRKRDTIDVFGTERQVRGVKVGAQLVTDGQGQSAVDRSRGRGKSRVPGAADPTLGASDAGFKVWTKYDAFDEKAFNAANPTAAPLPVKEQYTEQYARVVAEHPGLVAKRVTGQTDNGREIVALQVTKNATGADIPGRPAVLYNSLQHAREWLAGETCRRTLDYMLDNYGKTTSSGLEVTKLVDENELWFVCVNNPDGYEFTFTPGHRLWRKNLRDNDANGVIEPGDGVDPNRNFSSNWGRDDEGSSPRPADETYRGPSPASEPETKAMEALFAEIHPTFQKNDHTAAELLLYPQGFQQDTPTADNEIFAALAGDPFKPAIEGFLPELSAGLYITNGDFTDWAYSTQKTLSYTPEGTAAESPDVSVFEYPDSPLQVGQEFRRHLPFVLDLAKSAKDPTEPVSHLGNGARKIVVDDFPVSYGDPQPVQATLQRKLGVAKLRFRVNGGAALEVPTSEFTGGERYYKNDAVYYHRVRGVISGTKPGDSVEAWFVAGGVESAHFTYAAQVETDNPVLLLSDEDWTGKNPGPATGPAYLDTYKGLLDAAGVKYDVYDVAKDRRRPNPFGILSHYSHVVWYTGDDQINRAPDAPAGSGIDRLAVDTQNDVSDFLNEGGKLFYTGQNAGKQFADGYSYNPFQKQEGQYCDTSTRCIAVQDDFLQYWLGANTYISDGGLDENGATLPVRGVAAPFGPGPYQLANSHTATFLVTSSIYDPVAYPQWAGSKKVLAYDRPGGSPFDPRTGQYFMAAGTANASYRRLTRTIDLTGKTAAELSFWTSYDLEQDYDYLFVEARTAGQQDWTTLKEKNGLNSQDTGSSCQVGTAAGSNWQQDHPFLAHYQTAGSTCTSNGTSGTWWAATGNSGGYKNWQLPLDAYAGKQVEISITVASDPAVSGLGTWIDDATVTANDGTKLVDTSFEEPTLGGFVAAPPPAGTKVTTPRWEQAKSAPFVEAPGVATEDTVYTGFGLEKIVGTDKQVALLKDVFTHLGVPRKPQFAADKPKPVGGEGNGGGNAGGNSNPNPGGGGGKPRAATPGQLKVLKLKLDDQLLRTARRKGVRAYAQCTVTCKVVLQLRVDRATAKRYRLKSIVVGRRTVTLTGARGKRLHVRMTATAVRRLAKAKRLRVTLRGTT
;
A
#
# COMPACT_ATOMS: atom_id res chain seq x y z
N MET A 1 -35.37 -34.90 -27.58
CA MET A 1 -36.64 -35.55 -27.99
C MET A 1 -37.62 -35.41 -26.82
N HIS A 2 -38.68 -34.63 -27.05
CA HIS A 2 -39.98 -34.60 -26.38
C HIS A 2 -40.16 -34.94 -24.88
N THR A 3 -40.69 -33.93 -24.15
CA THR A 3 -41.90 -33.98 -23.30
C THR A 3 -41.82 -34.78 -21.99
N ARG A 4 -42.48 -34.45 -20.88
CA ARG A 4 -43.45 -33.43 -20.46
C ARG A 4 -43.73 -33.70 -18.97
N THR A 5 -43.95 -32.61 -18.23
CA THR A 5 -45.03 -32.41 -17.23
C THR A 5 -45.13 -33.20 -15.92
N ARG A 6 -45.36 -32.36 -14.88
CA ARG A 6 -46.36 -32.47 -13.77
C ARG A 6 -46.02 -33.52 -12.70
N GLY A 7 -46.08 -33.22 -11.41
CA GLY A 7 -46.61 -32.07 -10.68
C GLY A 7 -47.17 -32.55 -9.33
N VAL A 8 -47.42 -31.57 -8.43
CA VAL A 8 -48.37 -31.64 -7.29
C VAL A 8 -47.84 -32.42 -6.07
N CYS A 9 -47.33 -31.70 -5.06
CA CYS A 9 -48.04 -31.16 -3.88
C CYS A 9 -48.52 -32.22 -2.88
N GLY A 10 -48.17 -32.01 -1.61
CA GLY A 10 -48.70 -32.74 -0.47
C GLY A 10 -48.12 -32.26 0.86
N LEU A 11 -48.69 -31.16 1.36
CA LEU A 11 -48.54 -30.58 2.71
C LEU A 11 -49.00 -31.54 3.83
N ILE A 12 -48.72 -31.10 5.08
CA ILE A 12 -49.33 -31.41 6.41
C ILE A 12 -48.26 -32.04 7.34
N ALA A 13 -47.68 -31.37 8.34
CA ALA A 13 -48.11 -30.50 9.45
C ALA A 13 -48.19 -31.22 10.82
N ALA A 14 -47.71 -30.49 11.84
CA ALA A 14 -48.01 -30.54 13.27
C ALA A 14 -47.24 -31.49 14.24
N ALA A 15 -46.25 -30.87 14.91
CA ALA A 15 -46.21 -30.49 16.34
C ALA A 15 -46.04 -31.52 17.50
N LEU A 16 -45.36 -31.00 18.55
CA LEU A 16 -45.24 -31.40 19.98
C LEU A 16 -44.14 -32.46 20.29
N THR A 17 -43.29 -32.37 21.32
CA THR A 17 -43.26 -31.66 22.61
C THR A 17 -41.81 -31.57 23.15
N LEU A 18 -41.54 -30.60 24.05
CA LEU A 18 -40.31 -30.52 24.86
C LEU A 18 -40.19 -31.66 25.90
N SER A 19 -38.98 -32.16 26.09
CA SER A 19 -38.42 -32.51 27.42
C SER A 19 -36.88 -32.40 27.38
N ALA A 20 -36.31 -31.79 28.42
CA ALA A 20 -34.88 -31.54 28.57
C ALA A 20 -34.23 -32.54 29.53
N ALA A 21 -33.06 -33.08 29.16
CA ALA A 21 -31.93 -33.39 30.05
C ALA A 21 -30.69 -33.80 29.20
N PRO A 22 -29.47 -33.58 29.71
CA PRO A 22 -28.29 -33.24 28.92
C PRO A 22 -27.45 -34.44 28.50
N ALA A 23 -26.72 -34.29 27.40
CA ALA A 23 -25.55 -35.11 27.11
C ALA A 23 -24.48 -34.24 26.46
N TRP A 24 -23.39 -34.01 27.19
CA TRP A 24 -22.09 -33.70 26.59
C TRP A 24 -21.79 -34.77 25.55
N ALA A 25 -21.87 -34.41 24.28
CA ALA A 25 -21.19 -35.14 23.22
C ALA A 25 -19.89 -34.38 22.95
N ALA A 26 -18.75 -35.00 23.22
CA ALA A 26 -17.48 -34.60 22.62
C ALA A 26 -17.72 -34.40 21.12
N SER A 27 -17.28 -33.27 20.57
CA SER A 27 -17.38 -33.04 19.12
C SER A 27 -16.73 -34.24 18.41
N ALA A 28 -17.51 -34.94 17.60
CA ALA A 28 -16.96 -36.00 16.77
C ALA A 28 -15.95 -35.35 15.83
N GLY A 29 -14.73 -35.88 15.76
CA GLY A 29 -13.70 -35.35 14.87
C GLY A 29 -14.15 -35.43 13.41
N LEU A 30 -13.79 -34.41 12.62
CA LEU A 30 -14.01 -34.40 11.18
C LEU A 30 -12.97 -35.30 10.52
N ASP A 31 -13.42 -36.31 9.78
CA ASP A 31 -12.57 -37.23 9.04
C ASP A 31 -12.85 -37.13 7.53
N ALA A 32 -11.87 -37.56 6.73
CA ALA A 32 -12.02 -37.64 5.28
C ALA A 32 -12.66 -38.97 4.88
N TYR A 33 -13.66 -38.93 4.01
CA TYR A 33 -14.36 -40.12 3.52
C TYR A 33 -14.48 -40.12 2.00
N ARG A 34 -14.01 -41.20 1.39
CA ARG A 34 -14.08 -41.45 -0.05
C ARG A 34 -15.43 -42.00 -0.44
N VAL A 35 -16.06 -41.37 -1.43
CA VAL A 35 -17.37 -41.75 -1.99
C VAL A 35 -17.23 -41.92 -3.49
N LYS A 36 -17.91 -42.90 -4.08
CA LYS A 36 -17.98 -43.02 -5.54
C LYS A 36 -18.72 -41.83 -6.13
N ALA A 37 -18.09 -41.08 -7.03
CA ALA A 37 -18.58 -39.84 -7.61
C ALA A 37 -19.65 -40.08 -8.70
N THR A 38 -20.65 -40.89 -8.40
CA THR A 38 -21.82 -41.06 -9.29
C THR A 38 -22.72 -39.83 -9.19
N PRO A 39 -23.46 -39.44 -10.25
CA PRO A 39 -24.36 -38.29 -10.20
C PRO A 39 -25.33 -38.33 -9.01
N LYS A 40 -25.84 -39.52 -8.67
CA LYS A 40 -26.74 -39.75 -7.53
C LYS A 40 -26.06 -39.54 -6.18
N ASN A 41 -24.78 -39.87 -6.04
CA ASN A 41 -24.03 -39.66 -4.80
C ASN A 41 -23.60 -38.21 -4.65
N LEU A 42 -23.17 -37.56 -5.73
CA LEU A 42 -22.80 -36.13 -5.74
C LEU A 42 -24.01 -35.26 -5.41
N GLU A 43 -25.19 -35.57 -5.96
CA GLU A 43 -26.43 -34.86 -5.62
C GLU A 43 -26.80 -35.03 -4.13
N LYS A 44 -26.65 -36.23 -3.58
CA LYS A 44 -26.92 -36.50 -2.17
C LYS A 44 -25.93 -35.82 -1.23
N LEU A 45 -24.64 -35.81 -1.58
CA LEU A 45 -23.58 -35.14 -0.83
C LEU A 45 -23.77 -33.63 -0.84
N SER A 46 -24.01 -33.05 -2.03
CA SER A 46 -24.32 -31.64 -2.21
C SER A 46 -25.55 -31.20 -1.42
N LYS A 47 -26.66 -31.95 -1.48
CA LYS A 47 -27.86 -31.67 -0.68
C LYS A 47 -27.64 -31.80 0.84
N ALA A 48 -26.66 -32.58 1.26
CA ALA A 48 -26.27 -32.73 2.66
C ALA A 48 -25.22 -31.69 3.10
N GLY A 49 -24.88 -30.73 2.24
CA GLY A 49 -23.95 -29.63 2.54
C GLY A 49 -22.47 -30.00 2.41
N PHE A 50 -22.15 -31.14 1.80
CA PHE A 50 -20.75 -31.48 1.47
C PHE A 50 -20.36 -30.82 0.16
N ASP A 51 -19.17 -30.22 0.14
CA ASP A 51 -18.58 -29.70 -1.08
C ASP A 51 -18.34 -30.83 -2.09
N VAL A 52 -18.82 -30.61 -3.33
CA VAL A 52 -18.66 -31.53 -4.45
C VAL A 52 -18.07 -30.85 -5.69
N GLY A 53 -17.70 -29.57 -5.57
CA GLY A 53 -17.14 -28.74 -6.65
C GLY A 53 -15.64 -28.97 -6.86
N GLU A 54 -14.92 -29.28 -5.78
CA GLU A 54 -13.48 -29.52 -5.80
C GLU A 54 -13.15 -30.88 -5.14
N GLY A 55 -12.08 -31.55 -5.59
CA GLY A 55 -11.64 -32.85 -5.02
C GLY A 55 -12.16 -34.13 -5.69
N ILE A 56 -12.81 -34.05 -6.87
CA ILE A 56 -13.13 -35.25 -7.66
C ILE A 56 -11.85 -35.81 -8.31
N ASP A 57 -11.43 -36.99 -7.87
CA ASP A 57 -10.39 -37.78 -8.55
C ASP A 57 -10.99 -38.44 -9.80
N ARG A 58 -10.87 -37.74 -10.93
CA ARG A 58 -11.36 -38.20 -12.24
C ARG A 58 -10.68 -39.48 -12.76
N LYS A 59 -9.55 -39.91 -12.16
CA LYS A 59 -8.90 -41.18 -12.53
C LYS A 59 -9.49 -42.36 -11.76
N ARG A 60 -10.12 -42.13 -10.61
CA ARG A 60 -10.65 -43.18 -9.71
C ARG A 60 -12.18 -43.17 -9.58
N ASP A 61 -12.88 -42.22 -10.22
CA ASP A 61 -14.33 -41.99 -10.11
C ASP A 61 -14.80 -41.83 -8.65
N THR A 62 -14.00 -41.15 -7.83
CA THR A 62 -14.29 -40.92 -6.41
C THR A 62 -14.11 -39.46 -6.01
N ILE A 63 -14.81 -39.06 -4.97
CA ILE A 63 -14.66 -37.78 -4.29
C ILE A 63 -14.39 -38.03 -2.81
N ASP A 64 -13.46 -37.29 -2.23
CA ASP A 64 -13.20 -37.32 -0.79
C ASP A 64 -13.96 -36.15 -0.15
N VAL A 65 -14.86 -36.46 0.80
CA VAL A 65 -15.66 -35.47 1.53
C VAL A 65 -15.30 -35.50 3.02
N PHE A 66 -15.31 -34.34 3.67
CA PHE A 66 -14.90 -34.20 5.06
C PHE A 66 -16.10 -33.96 5.95
N GLY A 67 -16.22 -34.74 7.02
CA GLY A 67 -17.34 -34.63 7.96
C GLY A 67 -17.19 -35.57 9.13
N THR A 68 -18.07 -35.45 10.11
CA THR A 68 -18.13 -36.46 11.18
C THR A 68 -18.64 -37.77 10.61
N GLU A 69 -18.24 -38.90 11.20
CA GLU A 69 -18.73 -40.22 10.77
C GLU A 69 -20.26 -40.28 10.69
N ARG A 70 -20.93 -39.63 11.66
CA ARG A 70 -22.40 -39.56 11.71
C ARG A 70 -22.97 -38.76 10.54
N GLN A 71 -22.40 -37.60 10.20
CA GLN A 71 -22.85 -36.78 9.08
C GLN A 71 -22.67 -37.50 7.76
N VAL A 72 -21.48 -38.05 7.49
CA VAL A 72 -21.16 -38.67 6.19
C VAL A 72 -21.91 -39.99 6.01
N ARG A 73 -21.97 -40.86 7.03
CA ARG A 73 -22.76 -42.10 6.94
C ARG A 73 -24.26 -41.83 6.89
N GLY A 74 -24.73 -40.71 7.47
CA GLY A 74 -26.12 -40.25 7.40
C GLY A 74 -26.62 -40.00 5.98
N VAL A 75 -25.73 -39.61 5.06
CA VAL A 75 -26.06 -39.36 3.64
C VAL A 75 -26.32 -40.66 2.85
N LYS A 76 -25.91 -41.82 3.37
CA LYS A 76 -26.10 -43.15 2.75
C LYS A 76 -25.58 -43.21 1.29
N VAL A 77 -24.34 -42.80 1.09
CA VAL A 77 -23.65 -42.76 -0.22
C VAL A 77 -22.55 -43.82 -0.38
N GLY A 78 -22.40 -44.73 0.59
CA GLY A 78 -21.36 -45.76 0.57
C GLY A 78 -19.96 -45.22 0.83
N ALA A 79 -19.85 -44.25 1.74
CA ALA A 79 -18.59 -43.60 2.09
C ALA A 79 -17.62 -44.53 2.82
N GLN A 80 -16.36 -44.53 2.40
CA GLN A 80 -15.26 -45.27 3.03
C GLN A 80 -14.30 -44.28 3.69
N LEU A 81 -13.92 -44.53 4.93
CA LEU A 81 -12.94 -43.69 5.64
C LEU A 81 -11.61 -43.70 4.87
N VAL A 82 -11.04 -42.52 4.62
CA VAL A 82 -9.73 -42.39 3.97
C VAL A 82 -8.66 -42.55 5.03
N THR A 83 -7.81 -43.54 4.83
CA THR A 83 -6.62 -43.78 5.65
C THR A 83 -5.35 -43.70 4.82
N ASP A 84 -4.24 -43.37 5.45
CA ASP A 84 -2.93 -43.39 4.79
C ASP A 84 -2.34 -44.82 4.72
N GLY A 85 -1.11 -44.94 4.22
CA GLY A 85 -0.39 -46.22 4.10
C GLY A 85 -0.09 -46.92 5.43
N GLN A 86 -0.35 -46.28 6.57
CA GLN A 86 -0.24 -46.85 7.93
C GLN A 86 -1.61 -47.16 8.53
N GLY A 87 -2.70 -46.94 7.79
CA GLY A 87 -4.07 -47.21 8.24
C GLY A 87 -4.67 -46.11 9.12
N GLN A 88 -4.06 -44.93 9.21
CA GLN A 88 -4.52 -43.83 10.08
C GLN A 88 -5.45 -42.87 9.33
N SER A 89 -6.56 -42.48 9.96
CA SER A 89 -7.46 -41.44 9.46
C SER A 89 -6.92 -40.02 9.66
N ALA A 90 -7.62 -38.99 9.16
CA ALA A 90 -7.22 -37.59 9.40
C ALA A 90 -7.29 -37.23 10.89
N VAL A 91 -8.30 -37.76 11.59
CA VAL A 91 -8.44 -37.64 13.05
C VAL A 91 -7.37 -38.45 13.79
N ASP A 92 -6.99 -39.64 13.31
CA ASP A 92 -5.91 -40.40 13.94
C ASP A 92 -4.56 -39.69 13.78
N ARG A 93 -4.31 -39.04 12.64
CA ARG A 93 -3.12 -38.21 12.42
C ARG A 93 -3.14 -36.94 13.28
N SER A 94 -4.28 -36.29 13.44
CA SER A 94 -4.39 -35.12 14.32
C SER A 94 -4.18 -35.50 15.79
N ARG A 95 -4.68 -36.67 16.22
CA ARG A 95 -4.44 -37.23 17.56
C ARG A 95 -3.01 -37.77 17.73
N GLY A 96 -2.40 -38.28 16.66
CA GLY A 96 -1.02 -38.76 16.62
C GLY A 96 0.01 -37.63 16.65
N ARG A 97 -0.31 -36.47 16.05
CA ARG A 97 0.49 -35.24 16.15
C ARG A 97 0.53 -34.67 17.57
N GLY A 98 -0.46 -34.98 18.40
CA GLY A 98 -0.46 -34.69 19.84
C GLY A 98 0.53 -35.51 20.68
N LYS A 99 1.28 -36.44 20.07
CA LYS A 99 2.36 -37.21 20.73
C LYS A 99 3.70 -37.08 20.00
N SER A 100 3.99 -35.92 19.42
CA SER A 100 5.40 -35.57 19.21
C SER A 100 6.04 -35.44 20.58
N ARG A 101 6.72 -36.51 20.98
CA ARG A 101 7.53 -36.56 22.20
C ARG A 101 8.74 -35.66 21.93
N VAL A 102 8.59 -34.38 22.25
CA VAL A 102 9.69 -33.43 22.31
C VAL A 102 10.76 -34.03 23.23
N PRO A 103 11.99 -34.28 22.76
CA PRO A 103 13.11 -34.57 23.65
C PRO A 103 13.27 -33.37 24.57
N GLY A 104 13.13 -33.58 25.87
CA GLY A 104 12.92 -32.54 26.87
C GLY A 104 13.87 -31.34 26.78
N ALA A 105 13.36 -30.25 26.23
CA ALA A 105 13.58 -28.94 26.83
C ALA A 105 12.54 -28.80 27.93
N ALA A 106 12.97 -28.51 29.16
CA ALA A 106 12.05 -28.25 30.26
C ALA A 106 11.09 -27.13 29.85
N ASP A 107 9.78 -27.38 29.92
CA ASP A 107 8.73 -26.37 29.76
C ASP A 107 9.00 -25.25 30.79
N PRO A 108 9.38 -24.04 30.35
CA PRO A 108 9.70 -22.94 31.26
C PRO A 108 8.46 -22.45 32.03
N THR A 109 7.24 -22.82 31.62
CA THR A 109 5.99 -22.24 32.13
C THR A 109 5.30 -23.06 33.23
N LEU A 110 5.82 -24.25 33.60
CA LEU A 110 5.27 -25.17 34.60
C LEU A 110 5.14 -24.63 36.05
N GLY A 111 5.40 -23.34 36.28
CA GLY A 111 5.28 -22.66 37.58
C GLY A 111 4.19 -21.59 37.68
N ALA A 112 3.53 -21.19 36.58
CA ALA A 112 2.43 -20.23 36.61
C ALA A 112 1.11 -20.99 36.89
N SER A 113 0.37 -20.62 37.94
CA SER A 113 -0.91 -21.26 38.22
C SER A 113 -1.95 -20.81 37.19
N ASP A 114 -2.65 -21.76 36.55
CA ASP A 114 -3.72 -21.50 35.59
C ASP A 114 -4.90 -20.67 36.15
N ALA A 115 -4.90 -20.36 37.45
CA ALA A 115 -5.93 -19.61 38.16
C ALA A 115 -5.92 -18.09 37.87
N GLY A 116 -4.91 -17.55 37.17
CA GLY A 116 -4.72 -16.09 36.97
C GLY A 116 -5.31 -15.48 35.69
N PHE A 117 -5.74 -16.28 34.72
CA PHE A 117 -5.94 -15.82 33.34
C PHE A 117 -7.36 -15.30 33.03
N LYS A 118 -7.85 -14.29 33.74
CA LYS A 118 -9.12 -13.60 33.39
C LYS A 118 -8.94 -12.69 32.17
N VAL A 119 -9.94 -12.61 31.29
CA VAL A 119 -9.97 -11.67 30.16
C VAL A 119 -10.55 -10.33 30.59
N TRP A 120 -10.01 -9.21 30.10
CA TRP A 120 -10.59 -7.89 30.30
C TRP A 120 -11.98 -7.82 29.65
N THR A 121 -13.00 -7.64 30.49
CA THR A 121 -14.39 -7.38 30.08
C THR A 121 -14.85 -6.07 30.74
N LYS A 122 -15.97 -5.48 30.31
CA LYS A 122 -16.57 -4.39 31.10
C LYS A 122 -17.18 -4.96 32.38
N TYR A 123 -17.15 -4.20 33.48
CA TYR A 123 -17.74 -4.60 34.76
C TYR A 123 -19.22 -4.95 34.70
N ASP A 124 -19.92 -4.77 33.58
CA ASP A 124 -21.34 -5.11 33.46
C ASP A 124 -21.59 -6.65 33.53
N ALA A 125 -20.54 -7.48 33.54
CA ALA A 125 -20.59 -8.90 33.94
C ALA A 125 -20.51 -9.13 35.48
N PHE A 126 -20.36 -8.06 36.27
CA PHE A 126 -20.37 -8.05 37.73
C PHE A 126 -21.76 -7.72 38.25
N ASP A 127 -22.39 -8.68 38.93
CA ASP A 127 -23.64 -8.46 39.66
C ASP A 127 -23.34 -7.62 40.92
N GLU A 128 -23.36 -6.30 40.74
CA GLU A 128 -23.22 -5.30 41.83
C GLU A 128 -24.19 -5.58 42.97
N LYS A 129 -25.38 -6.11 42.65
CA LYS A 129 -26.41 -6.48 43.62
C LYS A 129 -25.95 -7.66 44.49
N ALA A 130 -25.35 -8.68 43.89
CA ALA A 130 -24.81 -9.83 44.60
C ALA A 130 -23.59 -9.47 45.47
N PHE A 131 -22.69 -8.60 44.98
CA PHE A 131 -21.53 -8.16 45.74
C PHE A 131 -21.90 -7.26 46.93
N ASN A 132 -22.81 -6.31 46.74
CA ASN A 132 -23.31 -5.45 47.81
C ASN A 132 -24.16 -6.23 48.83
N ALA A 133 -24.85 -7.30 48.39
CA ALA A 133 -25.52 -8.22 49.30
C ALA A 133 -24.53 -9.07 50.12
N ALA A 134 -23.38 -9.44 49.54
CA ALA A 134 -22.32 -10.17 50.23
C ALA A 134 -21.44 -9.28 51.12
N ASN A 135 -21.40 -7.97 50.88
CA ASN A 135 -20.51 -7.02 51.57
C ASN A 135 -21.24 -5.71 51.95
N PRO A 136 -22.21 -5.77 52.89
CA PRO A 136 -23.15 -4.67 53.15
C PRO A 136 -22.53 -3.42 53.81
N THR A 137 -21.25 -3.46 54.18
CA THR A 137 -20.52 -2.34 54.79
C THR A 137 -19.45 -1.75 53.88
N ALA A 138 -19.24 -2.30 52.68
CA ALA A 138 -18.35 -1.73 51.69
C ALA A 138 -19.01 -0.51 51.04
N ALA A 139 -18.27 0.58 50.86
CA ALA A 139 -18.74 1.71 50.07
C ALA A 139 -19.01 1.25 48.62
N PRO A 140 -20.02 1.81 47.91
CA PRO A 140 -20.23 1.54 46.49
C PRO A 140 -18.92 1.82 45.73
N LEU A 141 -18.41 0.81 45.02
CA LEU A 141 -17.26 1.02 44.16
C LEU A 141 -17.72 1.94 43.02
N PRO A 142 -16.98 3.02 42.69
CA PRO A 142 -17.21 3.68 41.40
C PRO A 142 -17.04 2.60 40.33
N VAL A 143 -17.87 2.62 39.27
CA VAL A 143 -17.73 1.72 38.12
C VAL A 143 -16.38 2.05 37.47
N LYS A 144 -15.31 1.43 37.97
CA LYS A 144 -13.94 1.60 37.48
C LYS A 144 -13.79 0.73 36.24
N GLU A 145 -12.84 1.06 35.37
CA GLU A 145 -12.56 0.28 34.17
C GLU A 145 -11.59 -0.86 34.54
N GLN A 146 -11.79 -2.10 34.08
CA GLN A 146 -11.05 -3.28 34.61
C GLN A 146 -9.53 -3.14 34.44
N TYR A 147 -9.08 -2.57 33.33
CA TYR A 147 -7.66 -2.35 33.06
C TYR A 147 -7.06 -1.32 34.04
N THR A 148 -7.80 -0.25 34.38
CA THR A 148 -7.34 0.77 35.35
C THR A 148 -7.21 0.21 36.77
N GLU A 149 -8.12 -0.70 37.17
CA GLU A 149 -8.02 -1.39 38.46
C GLU A 149 -6.81 -2.32 38.50
N GLN A 150 -6.56 -3.07 37.43
CA GLN A 150 -5.35 -3.88 37.35
C GLN A 150 -4.09 -3.03 37.45
N TYR A 151 -4.00 -1.92 36.71
CA TYR A 151 -2.85 -1.03 36.77
C TYR A 151 -2.62 -0.48 38.18
N ALA A 152 -3.69 -0.03 38.86
CA ALA A 152 -3.61 0.43 40.24
C ALA A 152 -3.15 -0.69 41.19
N ARG A 153 -3.67 -1.91 41.01
CA ARG A 153 -3.30 -3.09 41.80
C ARG A 153 -1.83 -3.45 41.62
N VAL A 154 -1.36 -3.65 40.39
CA VAL A 154 0.04 -4.07 40.15
C VAL A 154 1.05 -3.02 40.59
N VAL A 155 0.73 -1.73 40.47
CA VAL A 155 1.59 -0.66 41.01
C VAL A 155 1.65 -0.71 42.54
N ALA A 156 0.53 -0.99 43.20
CA ALA A 156 0.48 -1.07 44.66
C ALA A 156 1.14 -2.35 45.22
N GLU A 157 1.00 -3.48 44.54
CA GLU A 157 1.50 -4.79 44.97
C GLU A 157 3.00 -4.99 44.69
N HIS A 158 3.59 -4.22 43.77
CA HIS A 158 4.99 -4.38 43.33
C HIS A 158 5.83 -3.09 43.49
N PRO A 159 5.94 -2.51 44.71
CA PRO A 159 6.66 -1.26 44.92
C PRO A 159 8.15 -1.41 44.60
N GLY A 160 8.70 -0.43 43.88
CA GLY A 160 10.10 -0.43 43.42
C GLY A 160 10.38 -1.39 42.26
N LEU A 161 9.38 -2.12 41.78
CA LEU A 161 9.45 -2.98 40.60
C LEU A 161 8.54 -2.46 39.48
N VAL A 162 7.37 -1.91 39.84
CA VAL A 162 6.42 -1.32 38.89
C VAL A 162 6.19 0.14 39.24
N ALA A 163 6.22 1.00 38.23
CA ALA A 163 5.86 2.41 38.36
C ALA A 163 4.92 2.85 37.22
N LYS A 164 3.93 3.68 37.58
CA LYS A 164 2.97 4.26 36.64
C LYS A 164 3.52 5.54 36.03
N ARG A 165 3.39 5.69 34.71
CA ARG A 165 3.64 6.92 33.96
C ARG A 165 2.40 7.28 33.16
N VAL A 166 1.81 8.45 33.44
CA VAL A 166 0.75 9.02 32.58
C VAL A 166 1.44 9.76 31.44
N THR A 167 1.24 9.31 30.21
CA THR A 167 1.88 9.85 29.00
C THR A 167 1.04 10.92 28.33
N GLY A 168 -0.27 10.93 28.59
CA GLY A 168 -1.21 11.91 28.09
C GLY A 168 -2.63 11.66 28.60
N GLN A 169 -3.58 12.41 28.06
CA GLN A 169 -5.01 12.21 28.26
C GLN A 169 -5.71 12.23 26.91
N THR A 170 -6.74 11.39 26.74
CA THR A 170 -7.60 11.38 25.55
C THR A 170 -8.52 12.61 25.50
N ASP A 171 -9.27 12.76 24.41
CA ASP A 171 -10.25 13.84 24.25
C ASP A 171 -11.36 13.78 25.33
N ASN A 172 -11.75 12.60 25.82
CA ASN A 172 -12.70 12.45 26.94
C ASN A 172 -12.02 12.49 28.32
N GLY A 173 -10.72 12.79 28.39
CA GLY A 173 -9.99 12.97 29.64
C GLY A 173 -9.51 11.69 30.32
N ARG A 174 -9.56 10.53 29.65
CA ARG A 174 -8.98 9.29 30.18
C ARG A 174 -7.46 9.36 30.14
N GLU A 175 -6.81 8.92 31.21
CA GLU A 175 -5.34 8.85 31.24
C GLU A 175 -4.84 7.75 30.30
N ILE A 176 -3.84 8.10 29.49
CA ILE A 176 -3.05 7.12 28.72
C ILE A 176 -1.86 6.74 29.58
N VAL A 177 -1.77 5.45 29.92
CA VAL A 177 -0.87 4.95 30.96
C VAL A 177 0.16 4.01 30.38
N ALA A 178 1.43 4.28 30.70
CA ALA A 178 2.54 3.34 30.56
C ALA A 178 2.95 2.81 31.94
N LEU A 179 3.18 1.50 32.03
CA LEU A 179 3.76 0.87 33.22
C LEU A 179 5.23 0.53 32.95
N GLN A 180 6.12 1.06 33.78
CA GLN A 180 7.54 0.68 33.78
C GLN A 180 7.72 -0.52 34.71
N VAL A 181 8.25 -1.63 34.20
CA VAL A 181 8.61 -2.82 34.96
C VAL A 181 10.13 -2.96 34.91
N THR A 182 10.78 -2.66 36.02
CA THR A 182 12.23 -2.69 36.13
C THR A 182 12.65 -2.63 37.59
N LYS A 183 13.84 -3.14 37.92
CA LYS A 183 14.36 -2.98 39.29
C LYS A 183 14.63 -1.52 39.62
N ASN A 184 14.07 -1.05 40.74
CA ASN A 184 14.05 0.35 41.16
C ASN A 184 13.23 1.24 40.20
N ALA A 185 12.07 0.76 39.76
CA ALA A 185 11.18 1.52 38.89
C ALA A 185 10.82 2.90 39.49
N THR A 186 10.82 3.92 38.63
CA THR A 186 10.55 5.32 39.00
C THR A 186 9.43 5.96 38.18
N GLY A 187 9.06 5.33 37.06
CA GLY A 187 8.14 5.88 36.07
C GLY A 187 8.81 6.86 35.10
N ALA A 188 10.15 6.86 35.05
CA ALA A 188 10.98 7.64 34.13
C ALA A 188 12.19 6.82 33.67
N ASP A 189 12.82 7.25 32.57
CA ASP A 189 14.05 6.66 32.01
C ASP A 189 15.16 6.45 33.05
N ILE A 190 15.85 5.31 32.97
CA ILE A 190 16.97 4.92 33.83
C ILE A 190 18.25 4.85 32.97
N PRO A 191 19.13 5.86 33.06
CA PRO A 191 20.29 5.97 32.18
C PRO A 191 21.17 4.70 32.14
N GLY A 192 21.48 4.26 30.91
CA GLY A 192 22.33 3.10 30.66
C GLY A 192 21.61 1.75 30.72
N ARG A 193 20.30 1.74 30.99
CA ARG A 193 19.45 0.56 30.91
C ARG A 193 18.67 0.60 29.59
N PRO A 194 18.80 -0.40 28.70
CA PRO A 194 18.04 -0.41 27.46
C PRO A 194 16.54 -0.60 27.72
N ALA A 195 15.71 0.14 26.99
CA ALA A 195 14.26 0.05 27.09
C ALA A 195 13.66 -0.81 25.96
N VAL A 196 12.65 -1.61 26.30
CA VAL A 196 11.78 -2.34 25.36
C VAL A 196 10.34 -1.99 25.66
N LEU A 197 9.58 -1.64 24.63
CA LEU A 197 8.18 -1.25 24.74
C LEU A 197 7.24 -2.32 24.17
N TYR A 198 6.24 -2.71 24.95
CA TYR A 198 5.11 -3.52 24.53
C TYR A 198 3.86 -2.63 24.48
N ASN A 199 3.31 -2.43 23.29
CA ASN A 199 2.18 -1.55 23.00
C ASN A 199 1.03 -2.36 22.39
N SER A 200 -0.22 -2.01 22.70
CA SER A 200 -1.40 -2.63 22.09
C SER A 200 -2.63 -1.73 22.13
N LEU A 201 -3.71 -2.16 21.46
CA LEU A 201 -4.99 -1.44 21.43
C LEU A 201 -4.86 0.01 20.94
N GLN A 202 -4.09 0.22 19.86
CA GLN A 202 -4.22 1.43 19.06
C GLN A 202 -5.57 1.46 18.33
N HIS A 203 -6.01 0.30 17.82
CA HIS A 203 -7.40 0.12 17.38
C HIS A 203 -8.22 -0.52 18.49
N ALA A 204 -9.42 0.02 18.71
CA ALA A 204 -10.23 -0.30 19.88
C ALA A 204 -10.80 -1.73 19.87
N ARG A 205 -11.21 -2.25 18.71
CA ARG A 205 -11.83 -3.59 18.57
C ARG A 205 -10.89 -4.77 18.76
N GLU A 206 -9.58 -4.55 18.84
CA GLU A 206 -8.55 -5.60 18.80
C GLU A 206 -8.23 -6.13 20.20
N TRP A 207 -9.26 -6.62 20.90
CA TRP A 207 -9.18 -7.00 22.33
C TRP A 207 -8.11 -8.05 22.63
N LEU A 208 -7.88 -9.00 21.71
CA LEU A 208 -6.85 -10.03 21.86
C LEU A 208 -5.44 -9.41 21.92
N ALA A 209 -5.17 -8.32 21.18
CA ALA A 209 -3.91 -7.59 21.29
C ALA A 209 -3.70 -7.04 22.71
N GLY A 210 -4.73 -6.43 23.30
CA GLY A 210 -4.73 -5.97 24.69
C GLY A 210 -4.41 -7.08 25.68
N GLU A 211 -5.02 -8.26 25.50
CA GLU A 211 -4.78 -9.42 26.36
C GLU A 211 -3.37 -9.99 26.26
N THR A 212 -2.78 -10.04 25.05
CA THR A 212 -1.40 -10.53 24.91
C THR A 212 -0.39 -9.61 25.59
N CYS A 213 -0.55 -8.28 25.50
CA CYS A 213 0.27 -7.31 26.23
C CYS A 213 0.09 -7.47 27.75
N ARG A 214 -1.16 -7.51 28.22
CA ARG A 214 -1.50 -7.65 29.64
C ARG A 214 -0.93 -8.92 30.26
N ARG A 215 -1.05 -10.06 29.57
CA ARG A 215 -0.52 -11.35 30.05
C ARG A 215 1.00 -11.40 30.03
N THR A 216 1.63 -10.65 29.12
CA THR A 216 3.08 -10.45 29.14
C THR A 216 3.51 -9.68 30.39
N LEU A 217 2.80 -8.60 30.75
CA LEU A 217 3.03 -7.88 32.00
C LEU A 217 2.92 -8.82 33.21
N ASP A 218 1.81 -9.56 33.33
CA ASP A 218 1.59 -10.49 34.45
C ASP A 218 2.70 -11.56 34.52
N TYR A 219 3.11 -12.13 33.38
CA TYR A 219 4.20 -13.11 33.32
C TYR A 219 5.52 -12.57 33.89
N MET A 220 5.88 -11.32 33.57
CA MET A 220 7.09 -10.69 34.09
C MET A 220 7.02 -10.52 35.62
N LEU A 221 5.86 -10.11 36.14
CA LEU A 221 5.65 -9.89 37.57
C LEU A 221 5.63 -11.20 38.37
N ASP A 222 4.94 -12.21 37.87
CA ASP A 222 4.77 -13.50 38.55
C ASP A 222 6.06 -14.31 38.64
N ASN A 223 6.96 -14.13 37.66
CA ASN A 223 8.24 -14.83 37.61
C ASN A 223 9.40 -14.05 38.23
N TYR A 224 9.28 -12.74 38.43
CA TYR A 224 10.35 -11.95 39.04
C TYR A 224 10.68 -12.44 40.47
N GLY A 225 11.96 -12.64 40.75
CA GLY A 225 12.46 -13.12 42.04
C GLY A 225 12.23 -14.62 42.30
N LYS A 226 11.69 -15.39 41.35
CA LYS A 226 11.53 -16.85 41.49
C LYS A 226 12.83 -17.59 41.14
N THR A 227 13.03 -18.75 41.76
CA THR A 227 14.21 -19.60 41.55
C THR A 227 14.04 -20.63 40.42
N THR A 228 12.89 -20.65 39.74
CA THR A 228 12.67 -21.44 38.53
C THR A 228 13.53 -20.92 37.38
N SER A 229 13.75 -21.72 36.32
CA SER A 229 14.53 -21.28 35.15
C SER A 229 13.99 -19.98 34.54
N SER A 230 12.67 -19.91 34.33
CA SER A 230 11.99 -18.69 33.86
C SER A 230 12.07 -17.55 34.86
N GLY A 231 12.03 -17.86 36.16
CA GLY A 231 12.21 -16.86 37.20
C GLY A 231 13.57 -16.20 37.15
N LEU A 232 14.63 -16.99 36.99
CA LEU A 232 15.99 -16.47 36.85
C LEU A 232 16.17 -15.65 35.57
N GLU A 233 15.59 -16.09 34.46
CA GLU A 233 15.61 -15.37 33.18
C GLU A 233 14.87 -14.03 33.28
N VAL A 234 13.61 -14.03 33.73
CA VAL A 234 12.80 -12.82 33.92
C VAL A 234 13.45 -11.87 34.91
N THR A 235 13.96 -12.38 36.04
CA THR A 235 14.68 -11.54 37.03
C THR A 235 15.86 -10.84 36.38
N LYS A 236 16.66 -11.56 35.59
CA LYS A 236 17.78 -10.95 34.86
C LYS A 236 17.29 -9.87 33.88
N LEU A 237 16.25 -10.17 33.09
CA LEU A 237 15.71 -9.23 32.12
C LEU A 237 15.19 -7.95 32.78
N VAL A 238 14.47 -8.06 33.89
CA VAL A 238 13.91 -6.92 34.65
C VAL A 238 15.00 -6.14 35.40
N ASP A 239 16.09 -6.79 35.83
CA ASP A 239 17.24 -6.13 36.46
C ASP A 239 18.09 -5.34 35.43
N GLU A 240 18.19 -5.85 34.21
CA GLU A 240 19.06 -5.34 33.14
C GLU A 240 18.36 -4.44 32.11
N ASN A 241 17.02 -4.43 32.06
CA ASN A 241 16.22 -3.68 31.06
C ASN A 241 15.10 -2.86 31.72
N GLU A 242 14.64 -1.84 31.01
CA GLU A 242 13.36 -1.19 31.29
C GLU A 242 12.29 -1.79 30.38
N LEU A 243 11.37 -2.57 30.96
CA LEU A 243 10.26 -3.14 30.20
C LEU A 243 9.04 -2.23 30.38
N TRP A 244 8.62 -1.56 29.31
CA TRP A 244 7.51 -0.62 29.31
C TRP A 244 6.27 -1.25 28.69
N PHE A 245 5.11 -1.05 29.31
CA PHE A 245 3.83 -1.61 28.87
C PHE A 245 2.79 -0.52 28.68
N VAL A 246 2.27 -0.37 27.45
CA VAL A 246 1.12 0.47 27.11
C VAL A 246 0.06 -0.46 26.52
N CYS A 247 -0.63 -1.21 27.39
CA CYS A 247 -1.55 -2.24 26.90
C CYS A 247 -2.91 -1.70 26.42
N VAL A 248 -3.23 -0.44 26.72
CA VAL A 248 -4.42 0.26 26.22
C VAL A 248 -3.99 1.64 25.73
N ASN A 249 -3.67 1.77 24.43
CA ASN A 249 -3.22 3.05 23.87
C ASN A 249 -4.39 3.97 23.46
N ASN A 250 -5.53 3.41 23.05
CA ASN A 250 -6.77 4.11 22.73
C ASN A 250 -7.88 3.76 23.76
N PRO A 251 -7.79 4.27 25.02
CA PRO A 251 -8.71 3.87 26.08
C PRO A 251 -10.15 4.35 25.83
N ASP A 252 -10.34 5.49 25.18
CA ASP A 252 -11.68 5.98 24.82
C ASP A 252 -12.37 5.03 23.84
N GLY A 253 -11.70 4.70 22.73
CA GLY A 253 -12.24 3.77 21.76
C GLY A 253 -12.47 2.39 22.37
N TYR A 254 -11.52 1.88 23.17
CA TYR A 254 -11.64 0.58 23.82
C TYR A 254 -12.91 0.51 24.70
N GLU A 255 -13.14 1.49 25.57
CA GLU A 255 -14.35 1.53 26.39
C GLU A 255 -15.63 1.64 25.56
N PHE A 256 -15.59 2.35 24.42
CA PHE A 256 -16.73 2.45 23.52
C PHE A 256 -17.13 1.10 22.91
N THR A 257 -16.18 0.19 22.68
CA THR A 257 -16.50 -1.15 22.15
C THR A 257 -17.37 -2.01 23.06
N PHE A 258 -17.45 -1.68 24.35
CA PHE A 258 -18.35 -2.35 25.30
C PHE A 258 -19.75 -1.74 25.35
N THR A 259 -20.01 -0.69 24.57
CA THR A 259 -21.35 -0.11 24.47
C THR A 259 -22.19 -0.85 23.40
N PRO A 260 -23.52 -0.98 23.58
CA PRO A 260 -24.36 -1.75 22.66
C PRO A 260 -24.23 -1.26 21.21
N GLY A 261 -23.91 -2.17 20.30
CA GLY A 261 -23.79 -1.87 18.86
C GLY A 261 -22.40 -1.40 18.39
N HIS A 262 -21.42 -1.25 19.30
CA HIS A 262 -20.13 -0.63 18.97
C HIS A 262 -18.90 -1.56 19.11
N ARG A 263 -19.09 -2.87 19.29
CA ARG A 263 -18.01 -3.86 19.48
C ARG A 263 -16.90 -3.81 18.41
N LEU A 264 -17.25 -3.43 17.19
CA LEU A 264 -16.33 -3.37 16.04
C LEU A 264 -15.75 -1.97 15.78
N TRP A 265 -15.90 -1.02 16.73
CA TRP A 265 -15.30 0.30 16.60
C TRP A 265 -13.77 0.21 16.53
N ARG A 266 -13.17 0.91 15.56
CA ARG A 266 -11.73 0.88 15.31
C ARG A 266 -11.00 2.10 15.88
N LYS A 267 -11.46 3.29 15.50
CA LYS A 267 -10.76 4.58 15.65
C LYS A 267 -10.77 5.09 17.09
N ASN A 268 -10.15 6.24 17.36
CA ASN A 268 -10.43 6.97 18.61
C ASN A 268 -11.85 7.61 18.57
N LEU A 269 -12.21 8.42 19.57
CA LEU A 269 -13.55 9.04 19.67
C LEU A 269 -13.55 10.55 19.38
N ARG A 270 -12.61 11.03 18.55
CA ARG A 270 -12.63 12.43 18.12
C ARG A 270 -13.93 12.74 17.38
N ASP A 271 -14.73 13.65 17.93
CA ASP A 271 -15.90 14.22 17.25
C ASP A 271 -15.41 15.15 16.11
N ASN A 272 -15.52 14.67 14.86
CA ASN A 272 -14.94 15.31 13.69
C ASN A 272 -15.78 16.50 13.20
N ASP A 273 -17.09 16.48 13.42
CA ASP A 273 -18.02 17.52 12.98
C ASP A 273 -18.51 18.45 14.10
N ALA A 274 -18.12 18.14 15.35
CA ALA A 274 -18.45 18.86 16.57
C ALA A 274 -19.95 18.88 16.90
N ASN A 275 -20.68 17.82 16.52
CA ASN A 275 -22.12 17.70 16.78
C ASN A 275 -22.45 17.10 18.17
N GLY A 276 -21.45 16.56 18.88
CA GLY A 276 -21.56 15.96 20.21
C GLY A 276 -22.07 14.52 20.23
N VAL A 277 -22.16 13.85 19.07
CA VAL A 277 -22.61 12.47 18.89
C VAL A 277 -21.49 11.72 18.16
N ILE A 278 -21.16 10.51 18.63
CA ILE A 278 -20.17 9.66 17.95
C ILE A 278 -20.88 8.73 16.98
N GLU A 279 -20.61 8.89 15.67
CA GLU A 279 -21.25 8.13 14.60
C GLU A 279 -20.27 7.75 13.47
N PRO A 280 -20.68 6.96 12.45
CA PRO A 280 -19.85 6.69 11.28
C PRO A 280 -19.45 7.99 10.56
N GLY A 281 -18.19 8.41 10.71
CA GLY A 281 -17.75 9.77 10.37
C GLY A 281 -16.76 10.34 11.38
N ASP A 282 -16.90 9.91 12.64
CA ASP A 282 -16.07 10.33 13.76
C ASP A 282 -14.88 9.41 13.99
N GLY A 283 -13.96 9.89 14.81
CA GLY A 283 -12.70 9.25 15.13
C GLY A 283 -11.65 9.42 14.05
N VAL A 284 -10.41 9.34 14.47
CA VAL A 284 -9.20 9.25 13.64
C VAL A 284 -8.56 7.89 13.91
N ASP A 285 -8.01 7.26 12.87
CA ASP A 285 -7.21 6.05 13.01
C ASP A 285 -5.87 6.41 13.66
N PRO A 286 -5.60 6.02 14.92
CA PRO A 286 -4.34 6.37 15.59
C PRO A 286 -3.12 5.78 14.90
N ASN A 287 -3.29 4.67 14.16
CA ASN A 287 -2.23 4.01 13.40
C ASN A 287 -2.15 4.49 11.93
N ARG A 288 -2.73 5.65 11.63
CA ARG A 288 -2.47 6.45 10.41
C ARG A 288 -2.09 7.90 10.73
N ASN A 289 -2.02 8.27 12.01
CA ASN A 289 -1.85 9.65 12.44
C ASN A 289 -0.38 10.04 12.72
N PHE A 290 0.57 9.11 12.72
CA PHE A 290 1.98 9.43 12.96
C PHE A 290 2.62 10.20 11.80
N SER A 291 3.69 10.94 12.08
CA SER A 291 4.25 11.91 11.13
C SER A 291 5.11 11.33 10.00
N SER A 292 5.54 10.07 10.08
CA SER A 292 6.33 9.42 9.03
C SER A 292 5.48 9.09 7.82
N ASN A 293 5.83 9.66 6.67
CA ASN A 293 5.07 9.50 5.43
C ASN A 293 3.57 9.81 5.55
N TRP A 294 3.15 10.58 6.57
CA TRP A 294 1.73 10.90 6.78
C TRP A 294 1.10 11.49 5.52
N GLY A 295 0.04 10.86 5.04
CA GLY A 295 -0.67 11.30 3.84
C GLY A 295 0.24 11.44 2.63
N ARG A 296 1.18 10.51 2.46
CA ARG A 296 2.04 10.40 1.27
C ARG A 296 1.23 10.26 -0.02
N ASP A 297 0.13 9.55 0.08
CA ASP A 297 -0.89 9.27 -0.92
C ASP A 297 -2.20 8.98 -0.18
N ASP A 298 -3.27 8.74 -0.93
CA ASP A 298 -4.59 8.38 -0.41
C ASP A 298 -4.88 6.87 -0.48
N GLU A 299 -3.83 6.06 -0.67
CA GLU A 299 -3.90 4.59 -0.68
C GLU A 299 -3.54 4.04 0.71
N GLY A 300 -2.42 4.49 1.29
CA GLY A 300 -1.96 3.98 2.58
C GLY A 300 -2.75 4.50 3.80
N SER A 301 -3.58 5.51 3.59
CA SER A 301 -4.53 6.06 4.56
C SER A 301 -5.54 6.96 3.84
N SER A 302 -6.64 7.32 4.49
CA SER A 302 -7.69 8.13 3.86
C SER A 302 -7.74 9.57 4.38
N PRO A 303 -7.99 10.58 3.54
CA PRO A 303 -8.29 11.95 3.98
C PRO A 303 -9.77 12.15 4.33
N ARG A 304 -10.63 11.12 4.17
CA ARG A 304 -12.08 11.23 4.37
C ARG A 304 -12.47 10.78 5.78
N PRO A 305 -13.15 11.62 6.59
CA PRO A 305 -13.49 11.29 7.98
C PRO A 305 -14.29 9.99 8.18
N ALA A 306 -15.18 9.66 7.24
CA ALA A 306 -15.99 8.44 7.28
C ALA A 306 -15.20 7.13 7.06
N ASP A 307 -13.95 7.23 6.61
CA ASP A 307 -13.10 6.06 6.37
C ASP A 307 -12.55 5.49 7.68
N GLU A 308 -12.47 4.16 7.76
CA GLU A 308 -11.87 3.45 8.89
C GLU A 308 -10.36 3.74 9.04
N THR A 309 -9.72 4.16 7.95
CA THR A 309 -8.29 4.54 7.89
C THR A 309 -8.08 6.06 7.84
N TYR A 310 -9.06 6.85 8.28
CA TYR A 310 -8.96 8.31 8.30
C TYR A 310 -7.73 8.77 9.09
N ARG A 311 -6.78 9.43 8.40
CA ARG A 311 -5.47 9.83 8.95
C ARG A 311 -5.50 11.04 9.89
N GLY A 312 -6.67 11.67 10.03
CA GLY A 312 -6.84 12.93 10.76
C GLY A 312 -6.54 14.18 9.93
N PRO A 313 -6.74 15.38 10.51
CA PRO A 313 -6.56 16.66 9.79
C PRO A 313 -5.08 17.08 9.62
N SER A 314 -4.16 16.50 10.39
CA SER A 314 -2.72 16.79 10.34
C SER A 314 -1.94 15.67 11.03
N PRO A 315 -0.64 15.46 10.74
CA PRO A 315 0.16 14.49 11.47
C PRO A 315 0.21 14.84 12.96
N ALA A 316 0.13 13.81 13.81
CA ALA A 316 0.03 13.91 15.26
C ALA A 316 -1.06 14.89 15.71
N SER A 317 -2.24 14.83 15.09
CA SER A 317 -3.40 15.60 15.53
C SER A 317 -3.97 15.05 16.84
N GLU A 318 -3.88 13.74 17.04
CA GLU A 318 -4.58 13.03 18.11
C GLU A 318 -3.79 13.01 19.43
N PRO A 319 -4.47 13.07 20.59
CA PRO A 319 -3.80 13.00 21.89
C PRO A 319 -3.10 11.66 22.12
N GLU A 320 -3.65 10.54 21.63
CA GLU A 320 -3.06 9.20 21.77
C GLU A 320 -1.70 9.12 21.08
N THR A 321 -1.62 9.62 19.84
CA THR A 321 -0.37 9.71 19.07
C THR A 321 0.65 10.57 19.79
N LYS A 322 0.26 11.77 20.27
CA LYS A 322 1.16 12.67 21.01
C LYS A 322 1.69 12.05 22.30
N ALA A 323 0.88 11.26 23.00
CA ALA A 323 1.29 10.57 24.22
C ALA A 323 2.40 9.55 23.92
N MET A 324 2.31 8.84 22.79
CA MET A 324 3.37 7.94 22.33
C MET A 324 4.62 8.70 21.89
N GLU A 325 4.48 9.81 21.14
CA GLU A 325 5.62 10.65 20.77
C GLU A 325 6.36 11.19 22.01
N ALA A 326 5.62 11.58 23.05
CA ALA A 326 6.18 12.06 24.31
C ALA A 326 6.94 10.94 25.06
N LEU A 327 6.39 9.72 25.09
CA LEU A 327 7.05 8.59 25.73
C LEU A 327 8.35 8.21 25.01
N PHE A 328 8.34 8.11 23.68
CA PHE A 328 9.54 7.79 22.89
C PHE A 328 10.63 8.86 22.99
N ALA A 329 10.24 10.13 23.12
CA ALA A 329 11.17 11.23 23.35
C ALA A 329 11.87 11.16 24.72
N GLU A 330 11.35 10.36 25.66
CA GLU A 330 11.91 10.15 26.99
C GLU A 330 12.73 8.86 27.06
N ILE A 331 12.15 7.71 26.69
CA ILE A 331 12.72 6.39 27.00
C ILE A 331 13.56 5.79 25.86
N HIS A 332 13.49 6.37 24.65
CA HIS A 332 14.25 5.93 23.46
C HIS A 332 14.39 4.39 23.31
N PRO A 333 13.27 3.66 23.16
CA PRO A 333 13.29 2.21 23.22
C PRO A 333 14.15 1.63 22.09
N THR A 334 14.89 0.56 22.39
CA THR A 334 15.68 -0.17 21.39
C THR A 334 14.78 -1.00 20.50
N PHE A 335 13.82 -1.68 21.12
CA PHE A 335 12.79 -2.48 20.45
C PHE A 335 11.40 -2.02 20.88
N GLN A 336 10.46 -2.12 19.95
CA GLN A 336 9.05 -2.17 20.30
C GLN A 336 8.34 -3.37 19.69
N LYS A 337 7.28 -3.79 20.36
CA LYS A 337 6.27 -4.73 19.84
C LYS A 337 4.91 -4.06 19.95
N ASN A 338 4.26 -3.87 18.82
CA ASN A 338 2.97 -3.21 18.71
C ASN A 338 1.89 -4.22 18.31
N ASP A 339 1.25 -4.84 19.29
CA ASP A 339 0.25 -5.88 19.05
C ASP A 339 -1.02 -5.28 18.44
N HIS A 340 -1.43 -5.90 17.34
CA HIS A 340 -2.67 -5.70 16.63
C HIS A 340 -3.36 -7.05 16.41
N THR A 341 -4.60 -7.05 15.94
CA THR A 341 -5.26 -8.24 15.39
C THR A 341 -6.14 -7.83 14.23
N ALA A 342 -6.35 -8.61 13.17
CA ALA A 342 -5.98 -10.02 13.03
C ALA A 342 -5.45 -10.34 11.63
N ALA A 343 -4.48 -11.27 11.54
CA ALA A 343 -4.02 -11.88 10.29
C ALA A 343 -2.97 -13.02 10.50
N GLU A 344 -2.48 -13.24 11.72
CA GLU A 344 -1.31 -14.09 11.99
C GLU A 344 -0.07 -13.64 11.19
N LEU A 345 0.26 -12.35 11.25
CA LEU A 345 1.43 -11.76 10.58
C LEU A 345 2.39 -11.17 11.59
N LEU A 346 3.69 -11.22 11.30
CA LEU A 346 4.73 -10.54 12.07
C LEU A 346 5.40 -9.49 11.18
N LEU A 347 4.82 -8.30 11.17
CA LEU A 347 5.18 -7.21 10.29
C LEU A 347 6.34 -6.39 10.84
N TYR A 348 7.20 -5.88 9.96
CA TYR A 348 8.28 -4.93 10.29
C TYR A 348 8.48 -3.93 9.15
N PRO A 349 9.13 -2.77 9.38
CA PRO A 349 9.22 -1.70 8.40
C PRO A 349 9.82 -2.15 7.05
N GLN A 350 9.35 -1.63 5.92
CA GLN A 350 8.49 -0.42 5.80
C GLN A 350 7.08 -0.73 5.29
N GLY A 351 6.12 0.13 5.66
CA GLY A 351 4.71 0.03 5.30
C GLY A 351 4.34 0.80 4.03
N PHE A 352 5.07 1.86 3.68
CA PHE A 352 4.65 2.76 2.59
C PHE A 352 5.10 2.34 1.18
N GLN A 353 5.90 1.28 1.04
CA GLN A 353 6.43 0.83 -0.26
C GLN A 353 6.72 -0.66 -0.23
N GLN A 354 6.29 -1.38 -1.26
CA GLN A 354 6.46 -2.82 -1.34
C GLN A 354 7.92 -3.23 -1.54
N ASP A 355 8.31 -4.38 -0.99
CA ASP A 355 9.60 -5.05 -1.25
C ASP A 355 10.86 -4.18 -1.08
N THR A 356 10.81 -3.14 -0.25
CA THR A 356 11.90 -2.19 -0.06
C THR A 356 12.50 -2.31 1.35
N PRO A 357 13.34 -3.33 1.62
CA PRO A 357 13.89 -3.56 2.95
C PRO A 357 14.89 -2.48 3.37
N THR A 358 14.91 -2.20 4.66
CA THR A 358 15.86 -1.27 5.29
C THR A 358 17.25 -1.91 5.41
N ALA A 359 18.30 -1.13 5.69
CA ALA A 359 19.62 -1.74 5.89
C ALA A 359 19.67 -2.59 7.19
N ASP A 360 18.77 -2.34 8.16
CA ASP A 360 18.68 -3.12 9.40
C ASP A 360 17.88 -4.43 9.24
N ASN A 361 17.46 -4.79 8.02
CA ASN A 361 16.66 -5.98 7.74
C ASN A 361 17.28 -7.29 8.28
N GLU A 362 18.60 -7.35 8.39
CA GLU A 362 19.30 -8.49 8.99
C GLU A 362 18.91 -8.73 10.46
N ILE A 363 18.62 -7.67 11.22
CA ILE A 363 18.13 -7.79 12.60
C ILE A 363 16.66 -8.20 12.58
N PHE A 364 15.86 -7.58 11.71
CA PHE A 364 14.44 -7.90 11.55
C PHE A 364 14.22 -9.38 11.24
N ALA A 365 14.85 -9.89 10.20
CA ALA A 365 14.76 -11.28 9.78
C ALA A 365 15.33 -12.26 10.83
N ALA A 366 16.43 -11.91 11.51
CA ALA A 366 17.00 -12.78 12.55
C ALA A 366 16.03 -13.01 13.72
N LEU A 367 15.34 -11.95 14.17
CA LEU A 367 14.41 -12.04 15.29
C LEU A 367 13.02 -12.52 14.90
N ALA A 368 12.51 -12.14 13.73
CA ALA A 368 11.18 -12.51 13.27
C ALA A 368 11.13 -13.95 12.71
N GLY A 369 12.27 -14.46 12.25
CA GLY A 369 12.35 -15.74 11.55
C GLY A 369 11.95 -15.62 10.09
N ASP A 370 11.62 -16.77 9.51
CA ASP A 370 11.16 -16.89 8.13
C ASP A 370 9.78 -17.59 8.11
N PRO A 371 9.09 -17.65 6.96
CA PRO A 371 7.79 -18.29 6.85
C PRO A 371 7.73 -19.74 7.38
N PHE A 372 8.83 -20.48 7.26
CA PHE A 372 8.90 -21.91 7.62
C PHE A 372 9.23 -22.11 9.09
N LYS A 373 9.92 -21.15 9.70
CA LYS A 373 10.29 -21.14 11.10
C LYS A 373 10.09 -19.74 11.70
N PRO A 374 8.84 -19.28 11.86
CA PRO A 374 8.54 -17.96 12.38
C PRO A 374 8.78 -17.90 13.89
N ALA A 375 9.11 -16.70 14.39
CA ALA A 375 9.36 -16.47 15.81
C ALA A 375 8.09 -16.50 16.67
N ILE A 376 6.94 -16.28 16.05
CA ILE A 376 5.63 -16.56 16.64
C ILE A 376 5.06 -17.71 15.83
N GLU A 377 4.89 -18.88 16.46
CA GLU A 377 4.46 -20.10 15.77
C GLU A 377 3.17 -19.85 14.99
N GLY A 378 3.15 -20.20 13.70
CA GLY A 378 2.00 -20.02 12.81
C GLY A 378 1.93 -18.67 12.10
N PHE A 379 2.72 -17.67 12.50
CA PHE A 379 2.67 -16.34 11.87
C PHE A 379 3.53 -16.28 10.61
N LEU A 380 3.21 -15.37 9.68
CA LEU A 380 4.06 -15.04 8.53
C LEU A 380 4.88 -13.77 8.82
N PRO A 381 6.21 -13.85 8.91
CA PRO A 381 7.08 -12.67 8.99
C PRO A 381 7.25 -12.01 7.62
N GLU A 382 6.99 -10.71 7.53
CA GLU A 382 7.14 -9.95 6.28
C GLU A 382 7.29 -8.44 6.51
N LEU A 383 7.66 -7.70 5.46
CA LEU A 383 7.61 -6.24 5.47
C LEU A 383 6.13 -5.81 5.58
N SER A 384 5.85 -4.75 6.33
CA SER A 384 4.47 -4.27 6.55
C SER A 384 3.70 -4.02 5.24
N ALA A 385 4.37 -3.52 4.19
CA ALA A 385 3.77 -3.30 2.88
C ALA A 385 3.35 -4.58 2.14
N GLY A 386 3.83 -5.76 2.56
CA GLY A 386 3.43 -7.06 2.01
C GLY A 386 1.95 -7.39 2.26
N LEU A 387 1.39 -6.88 3.36
CA LEU A 387 -0.05 -6.96 3.62
C LEU A 387 -0.83 -5.96 2.76
N TYR A 388 -0.49 -4.68 2.86
CA TYR A 388 -0.94 -3.58 1.98
C TYR A 388 -0.14 -2.30 2.29
N ILE A 389 -0.13 -1.33 1.37
CA ILE A 389 0.53 -0.03 1.58
C ILE A 389 -0.08 0.69 2.79
N THR A 390 0.75 1.22 3.68
CA THR A 390 0.34 2.03 4.84
C THR A 390 1.18 3.28 4.93
N ASN A 391 0.58 4.37 5.42
CA ASN A 391 1.33 5.59 5.68
C ASN A 391 0.82 6.27 6.97
N GLY A 392 1.75 6.89 7.72
CA GLY A 392 1.45 7.43 9.05
C GLY A 392 1.23 6.37 10.15
N ASP A 393 1.72 5.15 9.98
CA ASP A 393 1.64 4.09 10.99
C ASP A 393 2.74 4.22 12.06
N PHE A 394 2.53 3.54 13.18
CA PHE A 394 3.43 3.55 14.34
C PHE A 394 4.75 2.84 14.08
N THR A 395 4.74 1.74 13.33
CA THR A 395 5.92 0.91 13.09
C THR A 395 6.94 1.63 12.21
N ASP A 396 6.50 2.25 11.11
CA ASP A 396 7.37 3.09 10.30
C ASP A 396 7.82 4.35 11.03
N TRP A 397 6.95 4.98 11.84
CA TRP A 397 7.32 6.17 12.59
C TRP A 397 8.42 5.89 13.60
N ALA A 398 8.24 4.84 14.40
CA ALA A 398 9.20 4.50 15.43
C ALA A 398 10.56 4.12 14.83
N TYR A 399 10.57 3.40 13.71
CA TYR A 399 11.81 3.09 13.02
C TYR A 399 12.43 4.31 12.32
N SER A 400 11.72 4.91 11.38
CA SER A 400 12.26 5.97 10.52
C SER A 400 12.58 7.25 11.30
N THR A 401 11.77 7.59 12.30
CA THR A 401 11.87 8.84 13.07
C THR A 401 12.57 8.64 14.41
N GLN A 402 12.20 7.61 15.19
CA GLN A 402 12.73 7.40 16.54
C GLN A 402 13.92 6.45 16.62
N LYS A 403 14.27 5.77 15.53
CA LYS A 403 15.41 4.84 15.45
C LYS A 403 15.24 3.58 16.30
N THR A 404 13.99 3.19 16.54
CA THR A 404 13.59 1.98 17.27
C THR A 404 13.31 0.84 16.30
N LEU A 405 13.79 -0.36 16.59
CA LEU A 405 13.44 -1.56 15.82
C LEU A 405 12.01 -1.99 16.18
N SER A 406 11.09 -1.83 15.24
CA SER A 406 9.66 -2.04 15.48
C SER A 406 9.11 -3.31 14.83
N TYR A 407 8.26 -4.03 15.55
CA TYR A 407 7.47 -5.13 15.03
C TYR A 407 5.98 -4.94 15.33
N THR A 408 5.13 -5.33 14.39
CA THR A 408 3.67 -5.42 14.54
C THR A 408 3.21 -6.85 14.32
N PRO A 409 2.98 -7.61 15.40
CA PRO A 409 2.20 -8.84 15.32
C PRO A 409 0.73 -8.51 15.06
N GLU A 410 0.16 -9.07 14.00
CA GLU A 410 -1.28 -9.17 13.77
C GLU A 410 -1.75 -10.53 14.29
N GLY A 411 -2.45 -10.55 15.42
CA GLY A 411 -2.84 -11.79 16.10
C GLY A 411 -3.85 -12.67 15.36
N THR A 412 -4.26 -13.76 16.00
CA THR A 412 -5.17 -14.76 15.41
C THR A 412 -6.58 -14.19 15.17
N ALA A 413 -7.15 -14.52 14.01
CA ALA A 413 -8.53 -14.18 13.65
C ALA A 413 -9.55 -15.12 14.31
N ALA A 414 -10.79 -14.65 14.51
CA ALA A 414 -11.88 -15.54 14.91
C ALA A 414 -12.20 -16.56 13.80
N GLU A 415 -12.27 -17.85 14.14
CA GLU A 415 -12.48 -18.95 13.18
C GLU A 415 -13.96 -19.17 12.77
N SER A 416 -14.87 -18.28 13.14
CA SER A 416 -16.31 -18.44 12.89
C SER A 416 -16.78 -17.52 11.75
N PRO A 417 -17.42 -18.06 10.68
CA PRO A 417 -17.91 -17.25 9.57
C PRO A 417 -19.05 -16.30 9.96
N ASP A 418 -19.70 -16.54 11.10
CA ASP A 418 -20.86 -15.76 11.58
C ASP A 418 -20.47 -14.54 12.44
N VAL A 419 -19.16 -14.31 12.69
CA VAL A 419 -18.66 -13.19 13.52
C VAL A 419 -17.49 -12.50 12.83
N SER A 420 -17.18 -11.27 13.25
CA SER A 420 -16.03 -10.55 12.73
C SER A 420 -14.72 -11.23 13.12
N VAL A 421 -13.68 -11.12 12.28
CA VAL A 421 -12.32 -11.61 12.59
C VAL A 421 -11.75 -11.03 13.88
N PHE A 422 -12.22 -9.86 14.33
CA PHE A 422 -11.79 -9.19 15.58
C PHE A 422 -12.56 -9.68 16.83
N GLU A 423 -13.58 -10.53 16.66
CA GLU A 423 -14.37 -11.12 17.74
C GLU A 423 -13.81 -12.48 18.16
N TYR A 424 -12.50 -12.48 18.46
CA TYR A 424 -11.82 -13.66 18.96
C TYR A 424 -12.51 -14.18 20.24
N PRO A 425 -12.65 -15.52 20.41
CA PRO A 425 -13.38 -16.06 21.55
C PRO A 425 -12.84 -15.58 22.89
N ASP A 426 -13.75 -15.13 23.75
CA ASP A 426 -13.47 -14.76 25.13
C ASP A 426 -13.28 -16.01 26.01
N SER A 427 -12.18 -16.72 25.74
CA SER A 427 -11.81 -17.98 26.39
C SER A 427 -10.43 -17.83 27.04
N PRO A 428 -10.32 -17.87 28.37
CA PRO A 428 -9.04 -17.85 29.09
C PRO A 428 -7.99 -18.82 28.55
N LEU A 429 -8.44 -20.00 28.09
CA LEU A 429 -7.58 -21.03 27.53
C LEU A 429 -7.01 -20.62 26.17
N GLN A 430 -7.87 -20.18 25.24
CA GLN A 430 -7.47 -19.81 23.88
C GLN A 430 -6.62 -18.53 23.89
N VAL A 431 -7.05 -17.51 24.63
CA VAL A 431 -6.25 -16.29 24.84
C VAL A 431 -4.91 -16.62 25.52
N GLY A 432 -4.89 -17.57 26.45
CA GLY A 432 -3.65 -18.07 27.07
C GLY A 432 -2.75 -18.82 26.11
N GLN A 433 -3.30 -19.57 25.15
CA GLN A 433 -2.55 -20.22 24.08
C GLN A 433 -1.91 -19.18 23.15
N GLU A 434 -2.66 -18.15 22.76
CA GLU A 434 -2.13 -17.07 21.93
C GLU A 434 -0.98 -16.34 22.62
N PHE A 435 -1.17 -15.92 23.87
CA PHE A 435 -0.11 -15.32 24.67
C PHE A 435 1.17 -16.20 24.69
N ARG A 436 1.03 -17.52 24.91
CA ARG A 436 2.17 -18.43 24.94
C ARG A 436 2.91 -18.52 23.60
N ARG A 437 2.22 -18.38 22.46
CA ARG A 437 2.86 -18.30 21.13
C ARG A 437 3.74 -17.06 21.00
N HIS A 438 3.32 -15.93 21.57
CA HIS A 438 4.05 -14.66 21.50
C HIS A 438 5.22 -14.57 22.50
N LEU A 439 5.17 -15.33 23.61
CA LEU A 439 6.10 -15.20 24.73
C LEU A 439 7.59 -15.39 24.35
N PRO A 440 8.00 -16.39 23.54
CA PRO A 440 9.40 -16.53 23.15
C PRO A 440 9.95 -15.28 22.42
N PHE A 441 9.18 -14.74 21.47
CA PHE A 441 9.55 -13.54 20.74
C PHE A 441 9.65 -12.31 21.63
N VAL A 442 8.70 -12.12 22.56
CA VAL A 442 8.78 -11.06 23.60
C VAL A 442 10.10 -11.13 24.36
N LEU A 443 10.49 -12.31 24.82
CA LEU A 443 11.72 -12.50 25.58
C LEU A 443 12.97 -12.22 24.73
N ASP A 444 12.95 -12.58 23.44
CA ASP A 444 14.06 -12.30 22.51
C ASP A 444 14.32 -10.81 22.33
N LEU A 445 13.27 -9.98 22.25
CA LEU A 445 13.42 -8.52 22.17
C LEU A 445 14.12 -7.97 23.43
N ALA A 446 13.69 -8.40 24.63
CA ALA A 446 14.30 -8.01 25.89
C ALA A 446 15.76 -8.52 26.03
N LYS A 447 16.06 -9.73 25.57
CA LYS A 447 17.43 -10.28 25.57
C LYS A 447 18.36 -9.52 24.63
N SER A 448 17.82 -9.06 23.51
CA SER A 448 18.58 -8.41 22.43
C SER A 448 18.79 -6.91 22.66
N ALA A 449 18.01 -6.27 23.55
CA ALA A 449 17.95 -4.82 23.68
C ALA A 449 19.30 -4.15 24.01
N LYS A 450 20.24 -4.87 24.65
CA LYS A 450 21.57 -4.33 24.96
C LYS A 450 22.49 -4.21 23.73
N ASP A 451 22.42 -5.17 22.81
CA ASP A 451 23.14 -5.16 21.54
C ASP A 451 22.26 -5.77 20.45
N PRO A 452 21.40 -4.97 19.80
CA PRO A 452 20.49 -5.48 18.77
C PRO A 452 21.21 -5.98 17.51
N THR A 453 22.52 -5.69 17.36
CA THR A 453 23.31 -6.19 16.23
C THR A 453 23.79 -7.63 16.43
N GLU A 454 23.68 -8.17 17.65
CA GLU A 454 23.90 -9.59 17.97
C GLU A 454 22.63 -10.13 18.65
N PRO A 455 21.52 -10.23 17.90
CA PRO A 455 20.24 -10.60 18.48
C PRO A 455 20.27 -11.99 19.09
N VAL A 456 19.56 -12.16 20.21
CA VAL A 456 19.33 -13.45 20.86
C VAL A 456 17.96 -13.94 20.45
N SER A 457 17.91 -14.83 19.45
CA SER A 457 16.67 -15.46 18.98
C SER A 457 16.51 -16.87 19.55
N HIS A 458 15.32 -17.20 20.05
CA HIS A 458 14.96 -18.57 20.45
C HIS A 458 14.97 -19.54 19.25
N LEU A 459 14.92 -19.03 18.01
CA LEU A 459 15.07 -19.82 16.80
C LEU A 459 16.53 -20.24 16.54
N GLY A 460 17.50 -19.64 17.23
CA GLY A 460 18.93 -19.82 17.01
C GLY A 460 19.49 -19.00 15.84
N ASN A 461 18.70 -18.07 15.31
CA ASN A 461 19.10 -17.19 14.22
C ASN A 461 20.00 -16.05 14.72
N GLY A 462 20.89 -15.55 13.86
CA GLY A 462 21.74 -14.40 14.13
C GLY A 462 21.78 -13.44 12.94
N ALA A 463 22.04 -12.16 13.20
CA ALA A 463 22.16 -11.15 12.15
C ALA A 463 23.53 -11.21 11.46
N ARG A 464 23.56 -11.21 10.12
CA ARG A 464 24.83 -11.30 9.37
C ARG A 464 25.58 -9.98 9.45
N LYS A 465 26.88 -10.04 9.75
CA LYS A 465 27.74 -8.86 9.97
C LYS A 465 27.99 -8.03 8.71
N ILE A 466 28.20 -8.71 7.58
CA ILE A 466 28.42 -8.12 6.26
C ILE A 466 27.67 -8.95 5.23
N VAL A 467 26.80 -8.31 4.46
CA VAL A 467 26.01 -8.89 3.37
C VAL A 467 26.41 -8.21 2.07
N VAL A 468 26.91 -8.98 1.11
CA VAL A 468 27.35 -8.46 -0.20
C VAL A 468 26.18 -8.47 -1.17
N ASP A 469 26.07 -7.41 -1.98
CA ASP A 469 25.17 -7.37 -3.12
C ASP A 469 25.90 -7.97 -4.32
N ASP A 470 25.81 -9.30 -4.46
CA ASP A 470 26.51 -10.03 -5.50
C ASP A 470 25.79 -9.98 -6.85
N PHE A 471 26.58 -10.22 -7.90
CA PHE A 471 26.11 -10.30 -9.28
C PHE A 471 27.08 -11.13 -10.12
N PRO A 472 26.61 -11.83 -11.16
CA PRO A 472 27.44 -12.75 -11.93
C PRO A 472 28.25 -12.06 -13.04
N VAL A 473 27.84 -10.86 -13.47
CA VAL A 473 28.41 -10.18 -14.64
C VAL A 473 28.50 -8.68 -14.43
N SER A 474 29.53 -8.07 -15.03
CA SER A 474 29.78 -6.64 -15.05
C SER A 474 29.66 -6.11 -16.48
N TYR A 475 28.95 -4.99 -16.63
CA TYR A 475 28.73 -4.30 -17.90
C TYR A 475 29.52 -2.98 -18.00
N GLY A 476 30.51 -2.77 -17.14
CA GLY A 476 31.39 -1.62 -17.28
C GLY A 476 32.48 -1.47 -16.22
N ASP A 477 33.50 -0.73 -16.64
CA ASP A 477 34.65 -0.27 -15.89
C ASP A 477 34.62 1.26 -15.84
N PRO A 478 34.74 1.86 -14.64
CA PRO A 478 34.86 1.21 -13.34
C PRO A 478 33.58 0.51 -12.83
N GLN A 479 33.71 -0.60 -12.10
CA GLN A 479 32.61 -1.40 -11.54
C GLN A 479 32.29 -0.99 -10.08
N PRO A 480 31.12 -0.39 -9.78
CA PRO A 480 30.67 -0.20 -8.41
C PRO A 480 30.27 -1.52 -7.75
N VAL A 481 30.58 -1.67 -6.48
CA VAL A 481 30.19 -2.84 -5.66
C VAL A 481 29.63 -2.34 -4.34
N GLN A 482 28.56 -2.96 -3.84
CA GLN A 482 27.92 -2.60 -2.58
C GLN A 482 27.93 -3.76 -1.57
N ALA A 483 27.96 -3.40 -0.29
CA ALA A 483 27.61 -4.30 0.80
C ALA A 483 26.81 -3.56 1.87
N THR A 484 25.93 -4.28 2.56
CA THR A 484 25.26 -3.86 3.79
C THR A 484 26.03 -4.43 4.98
N LEU A 485 26.50 -3.60 5.91
CA LEU A 485 27.24 -4.08 7.09
C LEU A 485 26.89 -3.33 8.37
N GLN A 486 27.18 -3.98 9.50
CA GLN A 486 27.01 -3.39 10.82
C GLN A 486 27.92 -2.18 11.01
N ARG A 487 27.36 -1.04 11.40
CA ARG A 487 28.11 0.20 11.66
C ARG A 487 29.21 0.01 12.72
N LYS A 488 29.01 -0.88 13.69
CA LYS A 488 29.99 -1.14 14.77
C LYS A 488 31.31 -1.75 14.26
N LEU A 489 31.35 -2.31 13.05
CA LEU A 489 32.57 -2.82 12.42
C LEU A 489 33.52 -1.69 11.96
N GLY A 490 33.02 -0.45 11.92
CA GLY A 490 33.80 0.72 11.50
C GLY A 490 33.98 0.81 9.99
N VAL A 491 35.09 1.41 9.56
CA VAL A 491 35.35 1.67 8.13
C VAL A 491 35.65 0.37 7.39
N ALA A 492 34.85 0.07 6.37
CA ALA A 492 35.06 -1.06 5.48
C ALA A 492 36.06 -0.74 4.35
N LYS A 493 36.78 -1.77 3.91
CA LYS A 493 37.61 -1.77 2.72
C LYS A 493 37.08 -2.80 1.73
N LEU A 494 37.10 -2.48 0.45
CA LEU A 494 36.79 -3.42 -0.61
C LEU A 494 38.09 -4.04 -1.11
N ARG A 495 38.18 -5.36 -1.05
CA ARG A 495 39.27 -6.13 -1.63
C ARG A 495 38.79 -6.88 -2.86
N PHE A 496 39.68 -7.05 -3.81
CA PHE A 496 39.39 -7.81 -5.01
C PHE A 496 40.66 -8.40 -5.62
N ARG A 497 40.50 -9.39 -6.49
CA ARG A 497 41.58 -9.88 -7.36
C ARG A 497 41.03 -10.20 -8.74
N VAL A 498 41.87 -9.99 -9.76
CA VAL A 498 41.53 -10.25 -11.16
C VAL A 498 42.27 -11.51 -11.61
N ASN A 499 41.55 -12.47 -12.20
CA ASN A 499 42.08 -13.72 -12.75
C ASN A 499 42.97 -14.51 -11.78
N GLY A 500 42.59 -14.56 -10.49
CA GLY A 500 43.34 -15.25 -9.45
C GLY A 500 44.68 -14.59 -9.07
N GLY A 501 44.93 -13.35 -9.51
CA GLY A 501 46.13 -12.58 -9.20
C GLY A 501 46.22 -12.12 -7.73
N ALA A 502 47.15 -11.20 -7.47
CA ALA A 502 47.32 -10.63 -6.14
C ALA A 502 46.08 -9.82 -5.70
N ALA A 503 45.72 -9.93 -4.42
CA ALA A 503 44.64 -9.15 -3.85
C ALA A 503 45.01 -7.66 -3.82
N LEU A 504 44.10 -6.84 -4.32
CA LEU A 504 44.13 -5.40 -4.31
C LEU A 504 43.06 -4.87 -3.35
N GLU A 505 43.24 -3.66 -2.86
CA GLU A 505 42.32 -3.00 -1.94
C GLU A 505 42.03 -1.57 -2.38
N VAL A 506 40.76 -1.16 -2.25
CA VAL A 506 40.26 0.20 -2.47
C VAL A 506 39.40 0.64 -1.27
N PRO A 507 39.36 1.95 -0.97
CA PRO A 507 38.48 2.46 0.09
C PRO A 507 37.01 2.28 -0.29
N THR A 508 36.13 2.36 0.71
CA THR A 508 34.68 2.41 0.51
C THR A 508 34.12 3.73 1.03
N SER A 509 32.92 4.08 0.57
CA SER A 509 32.13 5.21 1.06
C SER A 509 30.71 4.77 1.38
N GLU A 510 30.14 5.32 2.45
CA GLU A 510 28.74 5.08 2.81
C GLU A 510 27.79 5.67 1.75
N PHE A 511 26.81 4.87 1.33
CA PHE A 511 25.73 5.31 0.47
C PHE A 511 24.81 6.25 1.23
N THR A 512 24.63 7.46 0.71
CA THR A 512 23.88 8.52 1.41
C THR A 512 22.36 8.46 1.18
N GLY A 513 21.87 7.45 0.47
CA GLY A 513 20.48 7.31 0.06
C GLY A 513 20.20 7.84 -1.35
N GLY A 514 19.09 7.37 -1.92
CA GLY A 514 18.59 7.79 -3.23
C GLY A 514 17.63 8.97 -3.17
N GLU A 515 17.02 9.29 -4.31
CA GLU A 515 16.14 10.44 -4.48
C GLU A 515 14.77 10.26 -3.80
N ARG A 516 14.25 9.03 -3.76
CA ARG A 516 12.92 8.69 -3.24
C ARG A 516 12.98 7.87 -1.95
N TYR A 517 13.77 6.79 -1.92
CA TYR A 517 13.92 5.90 -0.75
C TYR A 517 15.40 5.59 -0.41
N TYR A 518 15.61 4.76 0.63
CA TYR A 518 16.90 4.53 1.28
C TYR A 518 17.56 5.78 1.89
N LYS A 519 16.76 6.78 2.25
CA LYS A 519 17.27 7.93 3.02
C LYS A 519 17.86 7.38 4.30
N ASN A 520 19.18 7.42 4.47
CA ASN A 520 19.99 6.82 5.55
C ASN A 520 19.32 6.79 6.94
N ASP A 521 18.34 5.91 7.11
CA ASP A 521 17.39 5.85 8.21
C ASP A 521 17.70 4.66 9.12
N ALA A 522 18.41 3.67 8.57
CA ALA A 522 19.00 2.57 9.29
C ALA A 522 20.03 2.99 10.34
N VAL A 523 19.90 2.36 11.50
CA VAL A 523 20.53 2.75 12.76
C VAL A 523 21.76 1.92 13.01
N TYR A 524 21.66 0.62 12.79
CA TYR A 524 22.66 -0.37 13.18
C TYR A 524 23.51 -0.84 12.01
N TYR A 525 22.95 -0.77 10.82
CA TYR A 525 23.59 -1.08 9.55
C TYR A 525 23.70 0.15 8.67
N HIS A 526 24.61 0.06 7.71
CA HIS A 526 24.71 1.00 6.59
C HIS A 526 25.07 0.25 5.31
N ARG A 527 24.78 0.89 4.17
CA ARG A 527 25.22 0.43 2.85
C ARG A 527 26.52 1.15 2.51
N VAL A 528 27.56 0.42 2.14
CA VAL A 528 28.84 0.98 1.70
C VAL A 528 29.14 0.55 0.27
N ARG A 529 29.83 1.41 -0.46
CA ARG A 529 30.22 1.17 -1.86
C ARG A 529 31.71 1.33 -2.05
N GLY A 530 32.29 0.42 -2.81
CA GLY A 530 33.63 0.57 -3.38
C GLY A 530 33.55 0.53 -4.91
N VAL A 531 34.62 0.96 -5.58
CA VAL A 531 34.69 0.97 -7.04
C VAL A 531 35.94 0.22 -7.47
N ILE A 532 35.76 -0.86 -8.22
CA ILE A 532 36.84 -1.64 -8.83
C ILE A 532 37.12 -1.01 -10.20
N SER A 533 38.40 -0.88 -10.57
CA SER A 533 38.78 -0.36 -11.88
C SER A 533 39.90 -1.16 -12.53
N GLY A 534 40.00 -1.08 -13.86
CA GLY A 534 41.05 -1.69 -14.66
C GLY A 534 40.75 -3.13 -15.12
N THR A 535 39.47 -3.48 -15.26
CA THR A 535 39.03 -4.74 -15.84
C THR A 535 38.94 -4.66 -17.37
N LYS A 536 38.92 -5.82 -18.04
CA LYS A 536 38.64 -5.93 -19.48
C LYS A 536 37.67 -7.09 -19.75
N PRO A 537 36.97 -7.11 -20.88
CA PRO A 537 36.06 -8.21 -21.19
C PRO A 537 36.78 -9.56 -21.15
N GLY A 538 36.18 -10.53 -20.47
CA GLY A 538 36.73 -11.87 -20.23
C GLY A 538 37.49 -12.03 -18.92
N ASP A 539 37.78 -10.96 -18.18
CA ASP A 539 38.34 -11.06 -16.84
C ASP A 539 37.32 -11.66 -15.85
N SER A 540 37.82 -12.47 -14.92
CA SER A 540 37.08 -12.94 -13.75
C SER A 540 37.56 -12.19 -12.52
N VAL A 541 36.64 -11.52 -11.81
CA VAL A 541 36.95 -10.70 -10.65
C VAL A 541 36.29 -11.29 -9.41
N GLU A 542 37.09 -11.66 -8.43
CA GLU A 542 36.63 -12.05 -7.09
C GLU A 542 36.72 -10.83 -6.17
N ALA A 543 35.64 -10.51 -5.45
CA ALA A 543 35.54 -9.35 -4.57
C ALA A 543 34.95 -9.70 -3.19
N TRP A 544 35.40 -8.99 -2.15
CA TRP A 544 34.94 -9.13 -0.77
C TRP A 544 35.22 -7.88 0.07
N PHE A 545 34.45 -7.67 1.13
CA PHE A 545 34.61 -6.55 2.05
C PHE A 545 35.29 -7.00 3.34
N VAL A 546 36.09 -6.10 3.92
CA VAL A 546 36.75 -6.30 5.21
C VAL A 546 36.48 -5.11 6.12
N ALA A 547 35.93 -5.37 7.30
CA ALA A 547 35.63 -4.35 8.31
C ALA A 547 35.73 -4.96 9.72
N GLY A 548 36.32 -4.25 10.67
CA GLY A 548 36.38 -4.69 12.08
C GLY A 548 37.03 -6.07 12.31
N GLY A 549 37.93 -6.51 11.42
CA GLY A 549 38.53 -7.85 11.47
C GLY A 549 37.63 -8.98 10.94
N VAL A 550 36.47 -8.65 10.39
CA VAL A 550 35.53 -9.58 9.73
C VAL A 550 35.67 -9.44 8.22
N GLU A 551 35.70 -10.58 7.51
CA GLU A 551 35.60 -10.63 6.06
C GLU A 551 34.19 -11.08 5.65
N SER A 552 33.67 -10.50 4.57
CA SER A 552 32.41 -10.92 3.97
C SER A 552 32.55 -12.25 3.24
N ALA A 553 31.42 -12.83 2.81
CA ALA A 553 31.47 -13.82 1.74
C ALA A 553 32.14 -13.22 0.50
N HIS A 554 32.93 -14.04 -0.19
CA HIS A 554 33.50 -13.69 -1.48
C HIS A 554 32.48 -13.97 -2.57
N PHE A 555 32.41 -13.10 -3.57
CA PHE A 555 31.63 -13.35 -4.78
C PHE A 555 32.50 -13.07 -6.01
N THR A 556 32.12 -13.66 -7.13
CA THR A 556 32.86 -13.54 -8.39
C THR A 556 31.94 -13.09 -9.51
N TYR A 557 32.39 -12.13 -10.30
CA TYR A 557 31.72 -11.70 -11.53
C TYR A 557 32.65 -11.80 -12.74
N ALA A 558 32.07 -11.97 -13.91
CA ALA A 558 32.78 -11.84 -15.18
C ALA A 558 32.62 -10.42 -15.74
N ALA A 559 33.73 -9.77 -16.10
CA ALA A 559 33.68 -8.54 -16.89
C ALA A 559 33.22 -8.91 -18.30
N GLN A 560 31.99 -8.54 -18.65
CA GLN A 560 31.33 -8.97 -19.89
C GLN A 560 31.31 -7.87 -20.94
N VAL A 561 30.95 -6.66 -20.52
CA VAL A 561 30.87 -5.47 -21.40
C VAL A 561 31.72 -4.37 -20.79
N GLU A 562 32.51 -3.70 -21.62
CA GLU A 562 33.41 -2.61 -21.22
C GLU A 562 33.37 -1.50 -22.28
N THR A 563 32.20 -0.88 -22.44
CA THR A 563 31.95 0.16 -23.46
C THR A 563 31.74 1.53 -22.81
N ASP A 564 31.70 2.57 -23.65
CA ASP A 564 31.25 3.91 -23.26
C ASP A 564 29.80 4.20 -23.70
N ASN A 565 29.03 3.15 -24.01
CA ASN A 565 27.66 3.29 -24.45
C ASN A 565 26.78 3.76 -23.28
N PRO A 566 26.02 4.87 -23.42
CA PRO A 566 25.30 5.47 -22.29
C PRO A 566 23.90 4.90 -22.06
N VAL A 567 23.38 4.08 -22.98
CA VAL A 567 22.01 3.54 -22.97
C VAL A 567 22.03 2.02 -22.86
N LEU A 568 21.19 1.47 -21.99
CA LEU A 568 20.84 0.05 -22.01
C LEU A 568 19.53 -0.15 -22.76
N LEU A 569 19.53 -0.98 -23.79
CA LEU A 569 18.32 -1.56 -24.33
C LEU A 569 17.99 -2.82 -23.50
N LEU A 570 17.02 -2.67 -22.59
CA LEU A 570 16.53 -3.73 -21.75
C LEU A 570 15.38 -4.44 -22.48
N SER A 571 15.70 -5.61 -23.05
CA SER A 571 14.75 -6.52 -23.67
C SER A 571 14.13 -7.40 -22.59
N ASP A 572 12.91 -7.05 -22.20
CA ASP A 572 12.11 -7.81 -21.23
C ASP A 572 10.88 -8.41 -21.92
N GLU A 573 11.15 -9.06 -23.05
CA GLU A 573 10.19 -9.84 -23.82
C GLU A 573 10.37 -11.32 -23.43
N ASP A 574 9.40 -11.90 -22.76
CA ASP A 574 9.39 -13.26 -22.19
C ASP A 574 9.11 -14.31 -23.26
N TRP A 575 10.02 -14.40 -24.22
CA TRP A 575 9.99 -15.40 -25.28
C TRP A 575 10.25 -16.84 -24.76
N THR A 576 10.63 -17.00 -23.49
CA THR A 576 10.76 -18.33 -22.86
C THR A 576 9.48 -18.78 -22.18
N GLY A 577 8.64 -17.84 -21.76
CA GLY A 577 7.45 -18.04 -20.96
C GLY A 577 6.25 -18.51 -21.78
N LYS A 578 5.08 -18.51 -21.12
CA LYS A 578 3.81 -18.92 -21.73
C LYS A 578 2.92 -17.75 -22.14
N ASN A 579 3.35 -16.50 -21.98
CA ASN A 579 2.54 -15.33 -22.32
C ASN A 579 3.38 -14.16 -22.89
N PRO A 580 3.40 -13.95 -24.23
CA PRO A 580 2.81 -14.79 -25.27
C PRO A 580 3.55 -16.13 -25.34
N GLY A 581 2.99 -17.12 -26.05
CA GLY A 581 3.56 -18.47 -26.09
C GLY A 581 5.07 -18.50 -26.46
N PRO A 582 5.79 -19.57 -26.07
CA PRO A 582 7.25 -19.61 -26.18
C PRO A 582 7.72 -19.45 -27.63
N ALA A 583 8.82 -18.72 -27.81
CA ALA A 583 9.50 -18.45 -29.07
C ALA A 583 11.01 -18.79 -28.99
N THR A 584 11.77 -18.50 -30.05
CA THR A 584 13.23 -18.81 -30.13
C THR A 584 14.13 -17.62 -29.77
N GLY A 585 13.52 -16.47 -29.48
CA GLY A 585 14.17 -15.21 -29.18
C GLY A 585 13.13 -14.09 -29.14
N PRO A 586 13.53 -12.87 -28.75
CA PRO A 586 12.66 -11.71 -28.70
C PRO A 586 12.24 -11.29 -30.11
N ALA A 587 10.94 -11.08 -30.36
CA ALA A 587 10.42 -10.72 -31.66
C ALA A 587 10.79 -9.27 -32.06
N TYR A 588 10.98 -8.38 -31.08
CA TYR A 588 11.15 -6.95 -31.35
C TYR A 588 12.56 -6.40 -31.10
N LEU A 589 13.50 -7.22 -30.62
CA LEU A 589 14.86 -6.74 -30.29
C LEU A 589 15.57 -6.07 -31.46
N ASP A 590 15.58 -6.69 -32.65
CA ASP A 590 16.22 -6.11 -33.82
C ASP A 590 15.51 -4.84 -34.31
N THR A 591 14.20 -4.72 -34.07
CA THR A 591 13.45 -3.48 -34.33
C THR A 591 13.99 -2.34 -33.45
N TYR A 592 14.03 -2.53 -32.13
CA TYR A 592 14.51 -1.50 -31.20
C TYR A 592 15.98 -1.13 -31.43
N LYS A 593 16.83 -2.11 -31.75
CA LYS A 593 18.22 -1.88 -32.16
C LYS A 593 18.30 -0.94 -33.37
N GLY A 594 17.56 -1.24 -34.42
CA GLY A 594 17.49 -0.40 -35.62
C GLY A 594 16.96 1.01 -35.35
N LEU A 595 16.00 1.16 -34.43
CA LEU A 595 15.48 2.47 -34.03
C LEU A 595 16.52 3.32 -33.30
N LEU A 596 17.29 2.72 -32.36
CA LEU A 596 18.36 3.41 -31.66
C LEU A 596 19.51 3.81 -32.61
N ASP A 597 19.88 2.92 -33.54
CA ASP A 597 20.88 3.22 -34.57
C ASP A 597 20.42 4.39 -35.45
N ALA A 598 19.16 4.39 -35.90
CA ALA A 598 18.59 5.48 -36.68
C ALA A 598 18.41 6.78 -35.88
N ALA A 599 18.28 6.69 -34.56
CA ALA A 599 18.30 7.83 -33.66
C ALA A 599 19.72 8.37 -33.38
N GLY A 600 20.76 7.63 -33.77
CA GLY A 600 22.16 7.97 -33.50
C GLY A 600 22.54 7.78 -32.03
N VAL A 601 21.85 6.88 -31.33
CA VAL A 601 22.05 6.59 -29.92
C VAL A 601 22.88 5.32 -29.79
N LYS A 602 23.98 5.38 -29.04
CA LYS A 602 24.79 4.20 -28.74
C LYS A 602 24.20 3.44 -27.56
N TYR A 603 24.17 2.12 -27.64
CA TYR A 603 23.55 1.28 -26.64
C TYR A 603 24.27 -0.07 -26.49
N ASP A 604 24.07 -0.70 -25.33
CA ASP A 604 24.29 -2.13 -25.13
C ASP A 604 22.95 -2.82 -24.89
N VAL A 605 22.91 -4.15 -25.00
CA VAL A 605 21.68 -4.94 -24.90
C VAL A 605 21.76 -5.87 -23.70
N TYR A 606 20.67 -5.93 -22.93
CA TYR A 606 20.44 -6.97 -21.94
C TYR A 606 19.09 -7.64 -22.18
N ASP A 607 19.09 -8.96 -22.39
CA ASP A 607 17.89 -9.78 -22.60
C ASP A 607 17.58 -10.55 -21.31
N VAL A 608 16.48 -10.16 -20.65
CA VAL A 608 16.05 -10.72 -19.37
C VAL A 608 15.66 -12.20 -19.52
N ALA A 609 14.95 -12.54 -20.60
CA ALA A 609 14.38 -13.87 -20.81
C ALA A 609 15.45 -14.90 -21.19
N LYS A 610 16.53 -14.50 -21.89
CA LYS A 610 17.62 -15.39 -22.33
C LYS A 610 18.16 -16.29 -21.21
N ASP A 611 18.45 -15.71 -20.05
CA ASP A 611 18.97 -16.43 -18.89
C ASP A 611 17.97 -16.43 -17.71
N ARG A 612 16.77 -15.87 -17.91
CA ARG A 612 15.76 -15.56 -16.86
C ARG A 612 16.39 -14.86 -15.65
N ARG A 613 17.14 -13.79 -15.92
CA ARG A 613 17.92 -13.05 -14.90
C ARG A 613 17.59 -11.57 -14.96
N ARG A 614 17.22 -11.02 -13.80
CA ARG A 614 17.02 -9.59 -13.61
C ARG A 614 18.28 -8.76 -13.95
N PRO A 615 18.13 -7.52 -14.43
CA PRO A 615 19.25 -6.63 -14.70
C PRO A 615 19.78 -6.01 -13.40
N ASN A 616 20.71 -6.71 -12.72
CA ASN A 616 21.23 -6.28 -11.42
C ASN A 616 21.65 -4.78 -11.40
N PRO A 617 21.29 -4.02 -10.35
CA PRO A 617 21.49 -2.57 -10.30
C PRO A 617 22.96 -2.17 -10.38
N PHE A 618 23.88 -2.95 -9.80
CA PHE A 618 25.31 -2.64 -9.80
C PHE A 618 26.05 -3.28 -10.97
N GLY A 619 25.82 -4.56 -11.23
CA GLY A 619 26.50 -5.29 -12.31
C GLY A 619 26.12 -4.77 -13.70
N ILE A 620 24.89 -4.26 -13.87
CA ILE A 620 24.34 -3.90 -15.18
C ILE A 620 23.85 -2.44 -15.18
N LEU A 621 22.76 -2.12 -14.47
CA LEU A 621 22.03 -0.85 -14.69
C LEU A 621 22.86 0.40 -14.39
N SER A 622 23.68 0.37 -13.33
CA SER A 622 24.49 1.54 -12.90
C SER A 622 25.48 2.04 -13.96
N HIS A 623 25.83 1.20 -14.95
CA HIS A 623 26.74 1.56 -16.05
C HIS A 623 26.09 2.40 -17.15
N TYR A 624 24.78 2.61 -17.06
CA TYR A 624 24.01 3.37 -18.03
C TYR A 624 23.36 4.59 -17.37
N SER A 625 23.16 5.66 -18.13
CA SER A 625 22.35 6.79 -17.65
C SER A 625 20.90 6.67 -18.07
N HIS A 626 20.63 5.90 -19.12
CA HIS A 626 19.31 5.74 -19.71
C HIS A 626 19.04 4.25 -19.94
N VAL A 627 17.81 3.84 -19.70
CA VAL A 627 17.30 2.51 -20.02
C VAL A 627 16.10 2.69 -20.94
N VAL A 628 16.11 1.98 -22.07
CA VAL A 628 14.91 1.73 -22.87
C VAL A 628 14.44 0.33 -22.50
N TRP A 629 13.39 0.25 -21.68
CA TRP A 629 12.78 -0.99 -21.24
C TRP A 629 11.56 -1.27 -22.11
N TYR A 630 11.65 -2.29 -22.94
CA TYR A 630 10.52 -2.73 -23.75
C TYR A 630 10.11 -4.15 -23.41
N THR A 631 8.79 -4.41 -23.43
CA THR A 631 8.20 -5.72 -23.14
C THR A 631 7.56 -6.40 -24.35
N GLY A 632 7.51 -5.71 -25.50
CA GLY A 632 6.90 -6.25 -26.72
C GLY A 632 5.43 -6.58 -26.52
N ASP A 633 5.04 -7.82 -26.84
CA ASP A 633 3.66 -8.31 -26.77
C ASP A 633 3.27 -8.95 -25.43
N ASP A 634 4.21 -8.97 -24.47
CA ASP A 634 4.01 -9.58 -23.16
C ASP A 634 2.86 -8.95 -22.41
N GLN A 635 1.98 -9.81 -21.86
CA GLN A 635 0.97 -9.37 -20.90
C GLN A 635 1.46 -9.53 -19.47
N ILE A 636 2.16 -10.63 -19.19
CA ILE A 636 2.71 -10.97 -17.87
C ILE A 636 3.98 -11.80 -18.06
N ASN A 637 4.97 -11.62 -17.17
CA ASN A 637 6.11 -12.53 -17.09
C ASN A 637 5.67 -13.84 -16.41
N ARG A 638 5.94 -14.98 -17.06
CA ARG A 638 5.55 -16.28 -16.50
C ARG A 638 6.56 -17.34 -16.87
N ALA A 639 7.12 -17.99 -15.85
CA ALA A 639 8.10 -19.06 -16.03
C ALA A 639 7.60 -20.16 -16.99
N PRO A 640 8.51 -20.81 -17.76
CA PRO A 640 8.14 -21.86 -18.72
C PRO A 640 7.38 -23.04 -18.07
N ASP A 641 7.71 -23.36 -16.82
CA ASP A 641 7.12 -24.45 -16.04
C ASP A 641 5.94 -24.02 -15.16
N ALA A 642 5.63 -22.72 -15.08
CA ALA A 642 4.50 -22.21 -14.29
C ALA A 642 3.15 -22.77 -14.80
N PRO A 643 2.28 -23.26 -13.90
CA PRO A 643 0.90 -23.64 -14.22
C PRO A 643 0.06 -22.43 -14.69
N ALA A 644 -1.05 -22.71 -15.39
CA ALA A 644 -2.01 -21.65 -15.69
C ALA A 644 -2.69 -21.16 -14.39
N GLY A 645 -2.85 -19.85 -14.24
CA GLY A 645 -3.45 -19.24 -13.05
C GLY A 645 -2.50 -19.00 -11.88
N SER A 646 -1.22 -19.36 -11.98
CA SER A 646 -0.29 -19.31 -10.86
C SER A 646 0.34 -17.92 -10.57
N GLY A 647 -0.35 -16.84 -10.91
CA GLY A 647 0.18 -15.48 -10.83
C GLY A 647 1.29 -15.17 -11.84
N ILE A 648 2.22 -14.29 -11.44
CA ILE A 648 3.42 -13.88 -12.18
C ILE A 648 4.70 -14.45 -11.56
N ASP A 649 5.76 -14.55 -12.37
CA ASP A 649 7.08 -14.94 -11.86
C ASP A 649 7.67 -13.83 -10.97
N ARG A 650 8.30 -14.21 -9.85
CA ARG A 650 9.10 -13.31 -9.01
C ARG A 650 10.10 -12.46 -9.82
N LEU A 651 10.59 -12.97 -10.95
CA LEU A 651 11.48 -12.24 -11.87
C LEU A 651 10.91 -10.88 -12.32
N ALA A 652 9.59 -10.75 -12.51
CA ALA A 652 8.97 -9.47 -12.89
C ALA A 652 9.13 -8.42 -11.78
N VAL A 653 8.81 -8.81 -10.54
CA VAL A 653 8.91 -7.93 -9.37
C VAL A 653 10.36 -7.57 -9.07
N ASP A 654 11.27 -8.54 -9.17
CA ASP A 654 12.71 -8.31 -9.02
C ASP A 654 13.25 -7.33 -10.09
N THR A 655 12.79 -7.45 -11.34
CA THR A 655 13.19 -6.53 -12.42
C THR A 655 12.62 -5.12 -12.21
N GLN A 656 11.36 -5.01 -11.78
CA GLN A 656 10.75 -3.73 -11.38
C GLN A 656 11.53 -3.04 -10.25
N ASN A 657 11.92 -3.80 -9.22
CA ASN A 657 12.67 -3.27 -8.08
C ASN A 657 14.08 -2.82 -8.48
N ASP A 658 14.78 -3.60 -9.31
CA ASP A 658 16.11 -3.21 -9.82
C ASP A 658 16.02 -1.92 -10.68
N VAL A 659 14.97 -1.76 -11.49
CA VAL A 659 14.74 -0.53 -12.26
C VAL A 659 14.32 0.64 -11.36
N SER A 660 13.59 0.38 -10.29
CA SER A 660 13.28 1.38 -9.26
C SER A 660 14.54 1.90 -8.59
N ASP A 661 15.49 1.02 -8.24
CA ASP A 661 16.81 1.39 -7.70
C ASP A 661 17.61 2.25 -8.68
N PHE A 662 17.62 1.87 -9.96
CA PHE A 662 18.26 2.64 -11.02
C PHE A 662 17.71 4.07 -11.12
N LEU A 663 16.38 4.21 -11.13
CA LEU A 663 15.73 5.52 -11.14
C LEU A 663 15.99 6.28 -9.82
N ASN A 664 16.01 5.59 -8.68
CA ASN A 664 16.27 6.17 -7.36
C ASN A 664 17.67 6.80 -7.27
N GLU A 665 18.58 6.41 -8.15
CA GLU A 665 19.93 6.97 -8.27
C GLU A 665 20.10 7.99 -9.41
N GLY A 666 18.99 8.44 -10.00
CA GLY A 666 18.96 9.47 -11.04
C GLY A 666 19.05 8.92 -12.48
N GLY A 667 18.87 7.61 -12.64
CA GLY A 667 18.70 6.97 -13.95
C GLY A 667 17.48 7.52 -14.69
N LYS A 668 17.50 7.40 -16.03
CA LYS A 668 16.40 7.82 -16.91
C LYS A 668 15.77 6.63 -17.60
N LEU A 669 14.45 6.55 -17.64
CA LEU A 669 13.74 5.39 -18.18
C LEU A 669 12.77 5.79 -19.29
N PHE A 670 12.79 5.02 -20.37
CA PHE A 670 11.67 4.93 -21.29
C PHE A 670 11.07 3.53 -21.19
N TYR A 671 9.84 3.44 -20.68
CA TYR A 671 9.10 2.17 -20.54
C TYR A 671 8.01 2.09 -21.60
N THR A 672 8.02 1.02 -22.38
CA THR A 672 7.15 0.88 -23.56
C THR A 672 6.87 -0.58 -23.90
N GLY A 673 5.86 -0.84 -24.72
CA GLY A 673 5.42 -2.18 -25.10
C GLY A 673 3.90 -2.21 -25.27
N GLN A 674 3.36 -3.24 -25.91
CA GLN A 674 1.92 -3.35 -26.15
C GLN A 674 1.12 -3.39 -24.83
N ASN A 675 1.62 -4.09 -23.80
CA ASN A 675 0.98 -4.19 -22.49
C ASN A 675 1.97 -3.85 -21.34
N ALA A 676 2.95 -2.98 -21.61
CA ALA A 676 3.91 -2.55 -20.61
C ALA A 676 3.16 -2.06 -19.34
N GLY A 677 3.53 -2.60 -18.18
CA GLY A 677 2.97 -2.26 -16.87
C GLY A 677 1.67 -2.99 -16.50
N LYS A 678 1.01 -3.67 -17.43
CA LYS A 678 -0.28 -4.36 -17.18
C LYS A 678 -0.21 -5.33 -16.00
N GLN A 679 0.85 -6.13 -15.92
CA GLN A 679 1.02 -7.13 -14.86
C GLN A 679 1.08 -6.55 -13.44
N PHE A 680 1.50 -5.29 -13.31
CA PHE A 680 1.58 -4.58 -12.03
C PHE A 680 0.25 -3.90 -11.72
N ALA A 681 -0.34 -3.26 -12.73
CA ALA A 681 -1.65 -2.62 -12.61
C ALA A 681 -2.81 -3.58 -12.29
N ASP A 682 -2.78 -4.79 -12.85
CA ASP A 682 -3.80 -5.81 -12.60
C ASP A 682 -3.66 -6.46 -11.20
N GLY A 683 -2.63 -6.10 -10.43
CA GLY A 683 -2.43 -6.60 -9.07
C GLY A 683 -2.17 -8.10 -8.97
N TYR A 684 -1.56 -8.71 -10.00
CA TYR A 684 -1.27 -10.14 -9.97
C TYR A 684 -0.40 -10.51 -8.76
N SER A 685 -0.60 -11.71 -8.23
CA SER A 685 0.19 -12.20 -7.11
C SER A 685 1.48 -12.91 -7.56
N TYR A 686 2.49 -12.87 -6.70
CA TYR A 686 3.73 -13.62 -6.83
C TYR A 686 4.07 -14.30 -5.50
N ASN A 687 4.87 -15.37 -5.58
CA ASN A 687 5.40 -16.03 -4.39
C ASN A 687 6.79 -15.43 -4.06
N PRO A 688 6.95 -14.61 -3.00
CA PRO A 688 8.26 -14.10 -2.58
C PRO A 688 9.27 -15.20 -2.24
N PHE A 689 8.79 -16.42 -1.93
CA PHE A 689 9.59 -17.58 -1.55
C PHE A 689 9.65 -18.66 -2.64
N GLN A 690 9.28 -18.33 -3.88
CA GLN A 690 9.19 -19.26 -5.02
C GLN A 690 10.42 -20.18 -5.16
N LYS A 691 11.63 -19.62 -4.99
CA LYS A 691 12.89 -20.40 -5.08
C LYS A 691 13.10 -21.37 -3.92
N GLN A 692 12.64 -21.01 -2.72
CA GLN A 692 12.80 -21.81 -1.51
C GLN A 692 11.78 -22.95 -1.45
N GLU A 693 10.54 -22.67 -1.84
CA GLU A 693 9.44 -23.64 -1.86
C GLU A 693 9.45 -24.51 -3.12
N GLY A 694 10.02 -24.00 -4.22
CA GLY A 694 9.92 -24.62 -5.54
C GLY A 694 8.48 -24.60 -6.09
N GLN A 695 7.68 -23.60 -5.67
CA GLN A 695 6.26 -23.49 -5.98
C GLN A 695 5.90 -22.08 -6.44
N TYR A 696 5.02 -22.00 -7.43
CA TYR A 696 4.40 -20.75 -7.89
C TYR A 696 3.21 -20.40 -7.02
N CYS A 697 2.64 -19.22 -7.24
CA CYS A 697 1.45 -18.82 -6.52
C CYS A 697 0.26 -19.75 -6.77
N ASP A 698 -0.33 -20.29 -5.71
CA ASP A 698 -1.59 -21.00 -5.66
C ASP A 698 -2.26 -20.86 -4.28
N THR A 699 -3.39 -21.54 -4.05
CA THR A 699 -4.16 -21.47 -2.79
C THR A 699 -3.44 -22.05 -1.56
N SER A 700 -2.32 -22.76 -1.77
CA SER A 700 -1.51 -23.39 -0.71
C SER A 700 -0.20 -22.66 -0.43
N THR A 701 0.24 -21.77 -1.33
CA THR A 701 1.45 -20.96 -1.17
C THR A 701 1.17 -19.57 -0.60
N ARG A 702 2.22 -18.93 -0.08
CA ARG A 702 2.12 -17.59 0.50
C ARG A 702 2.31 -16.54 -0.58
N CYS A 703 1.19 -16.08 -1.13
CA CYS A 703 1.15 -15.14 -2.24
C CYS A 703 1.00 -13.70 -1.75
N ILE A 704 1.77 -12.80 -2.36
CA ILE A 704 1.63 -11.35 -2.17
C ILE A 704 1.14 -10.74 -3.48
N ALA A 705 0.14 -9.87 -3.43
CA ALA A 705 -0.30 -9.09 -4.58
C ALA A 705 0.70 -7.97 -4.89
N VAL A 706 1.00 -7.75 -6.17
CA VAL A 706 1.79 -6.56 -6.56
C VAL A 706 0.96 -5.31 -6.35
N GLN A 707 1.58 -4.28 -5.79
CA GLN A 707 1.01 -2.95 -5.59
C GLN A 707 1.41 -2.02 -6.75
N ASP A 708 0.62 -0.97 -6.99
CA ASP A 708 0.83 -0.01 -8.10
C ASP A 708 1.90 1.06 -7.81
N ASP A 709 2.70 0.86 -6.77
CA ASP A 709 3.68 1.85 -6.30
C ASP A 709 4.71 2.22 -7.37
N PHE A 710 5.08 1.28 -8.26
CA PHE A 710 6.00 1.57 -9.36
C PHE A 710 5.40 2.51 -10.42
N LEU A 711 4.23 2.20 -10.97
CA LEU A 711 3.64 3.03 -12.03
C LEU A 711 3.27 4.41 -11.46
N GLN A 712 2.71 4.44 -10.26
CA GLN A 712 2.27 5.65 -9.59
C GLN A 712 3.46 6.51 -9.14
N TYR A 713 4.40 5.94 -8.37
CA TYR A 713 5.49 6.71 -7.74
C TYR A 713 6.62 7.03 -8.71
N TRP A 714 6.81 6.20 -9.76
CA TRP A 714 7.92 6.36 -10.70
C TRP A 714 7.54 6.86 -12.08
N LEU A 715 6.46 6.34 -12.63
CA LEU A 715 6.10 6.63 -14.02
C LEU A 715 5.09 7.78 -14.13
N GLY A 716 4.46 8.17 -13.01
CA GLY A 716 3.45 9.22 -12.98
C GLY A 716 2.09 8.79 -13.55
N ALA A 717 1.88 7.47 -13.67
CA ALA A 717 0.64 6.86 -14.10
C ALA A 717 -0.03 6.22 -12.87
N ASN A 718 -1.08 6.84 -12.35
CA ASN A 718 -1.77 6.39 -11.13
C ASN A 718 -2.82 5.31 -11.37
N THR A 719 -3.31 5.19 -12.58
CA THR A 719 -4.26 4.14 -12.94
C THR A 719 -4.00 3.73 -14.37
N TYR A 720 -3.91 2.44 -14.61
CA TYR A 720 -3.80 1.84 -15.93
C TYR A 720 -5.19 1.41 -16.39
N ILE A 721 -5.56 1.77 -17.61
CA ILE A 721 -6.85 1.39 -18.20
C ILE A 721 -6.57 0.68 -19.51
N SER A 722 -6.94 -0.61 -19.56
CA SER A 722 -6.86 -1.44 -20.77
C SER A 722 -7.74 -0.87 -21.86
N ASP A 723 -7.26 -0.96 -23.10
CA ASP A 723 -7.99 -0.65 -24.34
C ASP A 723 -8.57 0.77 -24.42
N GLY A 724 -8.03 1.70 -23.63
CA GLY A 724 -8.46 3.11 -23.65
C GLY A 724 -8.22 3.81 -25.00
N GLY A 725 -7.40 3.24 -25.88
CA GLY A 725 -7.08 3.77 -27.21
C GLY A 725 -7.94 3.24 -28.35
N LEU A 726 -9.05 2.56 -28.09
CA LEU A 726 -9.93 2.02 -29.13
C LEU A 726 -11.08 2.97 -29.48
N ASP A 727 -11.51 2.96 -30.74
CA ASP A 727 -12.71 3.65 -31.21
C ASP A 727 -13.99 2.82 -30.99
N GLU A 728 -15.14 3.36 -31.41
CA GLU A 728 -16.45 2.70 -31.24
C GLU A 728 -16.57 1.33 -31.91
N ASN A 729 -15.72 1.05 -32.91
CA ASN A 729 -15.67 -0.20 -33.66
C ASN A 729 -14.54 -1.13 -33.17
N GLY A 730 -13.81 -0.75 -32.14
CA GLY A 730 -12.67 -1.49 -31.60
C GLY A 730 -11.37 -1.32 -32.39
N ALA A 731 -11.26 -0.30 -33.26
CA ALA A 731 -10.02 0.00 -33.99
C ALA A 731 -9.13 0.96 -33.19
N THR A 732 -7.81 0.86 -33.32
CA THR A 732 -6.88 1.72 -32.57
C THR A 732 -6.88 3.16 -33.08
N LEU A 733 -6.99 4.10 -32.17
CA LEU A 733 -6.95 5.53 -32.43
C LEU A 733 -5.50 6.01 -32.67
N PRO A 734 -5.28 6.98 -33.58
CA PRO A 734 -3.97 7.60 -33.73
C PRO A 734 -3.55 8.35 -32.46
N VAL A 735 -2.25 8.53 -32.24
CA VAL A 735 -1.70 9.27 -31.09
C VAL A 735 -1.01 10.54 -31.53
N ARG A 736 -1.13 11.64 -30.78
CA ARG A 736 -0.41 12.89 -31.04
C ARG A 736 0.32 13.41 -29.82
N GLY A 737 1.42 14.12 -30.02
CA GLY A 737 2.09 14.86 -28.95
C GLY A 737 1.31 16.12 -28.58
N VAL A 738 1.24 16.38 -27.27
CA VAL A 738 0.51 17.54 -26.71
C VAL A 738 1.39 18.41 -25.82
N ALA A 739 2.65 18.04 -25.63
CA ALA A 739 3.65 18.81 -24.91
C ALA A 739 5.02 18.68 -25.58
N ALA A 740 5.77 19.77 -25.71
CA ALA A 740 7.15 19.68 -26.20
C ALA A 740 8.00 18.80 -25.27
N PRO A 741 8.95 18.01 -25.81
CA PRO A 741 9.39 17.95 -27.20
C PRO A 741 8.49 17.13 -28.15
N PHE A 742 7.49 16.43 -27.62
CA PHE A 742 6.67 15.49 -28.39
C PHE A 742 5.91 16.20 -29.52
N GLY A 743 6.25 15.85 -30.77
CA GLY A 743 5.69 16.47 -31.97
C GLY A 743 4.17 16.26 -32.12
N PRO A 744 3.47 17.12 -32.89
CA PRO A 744 2.00 17.17 -32.92
C PRO A 744 1.29 15.96 -33.54
N GLY A 745 1.99 14.89 -33.93
CA GLY A 745 1.40 13.69 -34.52
C GLY A 745 0.62 13.95 -35.83
N PRO A 746 -0.19 12.97 -36.30
CA PRO A 746 -0.54 11.72 -35.62
C PRO A 746 0.44 10.56 -35.92
N TYR A 747 0.80 9.82 -34.88
CA TYR A 747 1.38 8.48 -34.89
C TYR A 747 0.25 7.47 -35.10
N GLN A 748 0.17 6.88 -36.28
CA GLN A 748 -0.80 5.83 -36.57
C GLN A 748 -0.37 4.54 -35.87
N LEU A 749 -1.29 3.86 -35.18
CA LEU A 749 -1.03 2.59 -34.51
C LEU A 749 -1.62 1.44 -35.34
N ALA A 750 -0.92 0.30 -35.37
CA ALA A 750 -1.49 -0.94 -35.86
C ALA A 750 -2.58 -1.42 -34.89
N ASN A 751 -3.63 -2.06 -35.41
CA ASN A 751 -4.71 -2.60 -34.57
C ASN A 751 -4.16 -3.66 -33.60
N SER A 752 -4.12 -3.32 -32.31
CA SER A 752 -3.67 -4.15 -31.20
C SER A 752 -4.29 -3.65 -29.90
N HIS A 753 -4.00 -4.34 -28.79
CA HIS A 753 -4.23 -3.78 -27.46
C HIS A 753 -3.51 -2.42 -27.32
N THR A 754 -4.13 -1.52 -26.58
CA THR A 754 -3.58 -0.22 -26.19
C THR A 754 -3.97 0.06 -24.74
N ALA A 755 -3.35 1.04 -24.10
CA ALA A 755 -3.71 1.47 -22.75
C ALA A 755 -3.79 2.99 -22.68
N THR A 756 -4.51 3.47 -21.67
CA THR A 756 -4.43 4.86 -21.25
C THR A 756 -4.21 4.95 -19.76
N PHE A 757 -3.62 6.05 -19.33
CA PHE A 757 -3.24 6.26 -17.94
C PHE A 757 -3.95 7.48 -17.36
N LEU A 758 -4.28 7.42 -16.08
CA LEU A 758 -4.60 8.62 -15.31
C LEU A 758 -3.31 9.22 -14.75
N VAL A 759 -3.04 10.48 -15.08
CA VAL A 759 -1.81 11.17 -14.67
C VAL A 759 -1.87 11.41 -13.15
N THR A 760 -0.84 10.97 -12.41
CA THR A 760 -0.81 11.06 -10.93
C THR A 760 -1.04 12.48 -10.42
N SER A 761 -0.46 13.51 -11.05
CA SER A 761 -0.65 14.92 -10.68
C SER A 761 -2.06 15.48 -10.92
N SER A 762 -2.91 14.74 -11.63
CA SER A 762 -4.32 15.10 -11.84
C SER A 762 -5.24 14.49 -10.79
N ILE A 763 -4.82 13.36 -10.20
CA ILE A 763 -5.52 12.68 -9.11
C ILE A 763 -5.18 13.34 -7.79
N TYR A 764 -3.90 13.59 -7.55
CA TYR A 764 -3.41 14.24 -6.35
C TYR A 764 -3.12 15.71 -6.60
N ASP A 765 -3.70 16.60 -5.78
CA ASP A 765 -3.40 18.04 -5.82
C ASP A 765 -1.88 18.27 -5.70
N PRO A 766 -1.22 18.84 -6.73
CA PRO A 766 0.23 19.08 -6.71
C PRO A 766 0.70 20.01 -5.58
N VAL A 767 -0.19 20.79 -4.95
CA VAL A 767 0.14 21.61 -3.79
C VAL A 767 0.20 20.77 -2.51
N ALA A 768 -0.76 19.86 -2.34
CA ALA A 768 -0.82 18.95 -1.19
C ALA A 768 0.19 17.80 -1.32
N TYR A 769 0.40 17.30 -2.54
CA TYR A 769 1.29 16.18 -2.88
C TYR A 769 2.39 16.62 -3.86
N PRO A 770 3.33 17.47 -3.42
CA PRO A 770 4.35 18.05 -4.29
C PRO A 770 5.30 17.03 -4.93
N GLN A 771 5.40 15.82 -4.36
CA GLN A 771 6.16 14.71 -4.93
C GLN A 771 5.60 14.23 -6.29
N TRP A 772 4.30 14.42 -6.54
CA TRP A 772 3.63 13.98 -7.78
C TRP A 772 3.50 15.10 -8.82
N ALA A 773 3.84 16.33 -8.44
CA ALA A 773 3.68 17.53 -9.27
C ALA A 773 4.45 17.51 -10.61
N GLY A 774 5.44 16.62 -10.74
CA GLY A 774 6.26 16.49 -11.96
C GLY A 774 5.65 15.60 -13.05
N SER A 775 4.62 14.81 -12.74
CA SER A 775 3.96 13.96 -13.74
C SER A 775 3.09 14.79 -14.70
N LYS A 776 3.08 14.44 -15.99
CA LYS A 776 2.36 15.20 -17.02
C LYS A 776 1.95 14.32 -18.21
N LYS A 777 0.81 14.66 -18.81
CA LYS A 777 0.39 14.17 -20.12
C LYS A 777 1.32 14.71 -21.20
N VAL A 778 1.92 13.82 -21.99
CA VAL A 778 2.78 14.18 -23.14
C VAL A 778 2.22 13.75 -24.47
N LEU A 779 1.41 12.68 -24.48
CA LEU A 779 0.69 12.19 -25.66
C LEU A 779 -0.83 12.16 -25.42
N ALA A 780 -1.62 12.17 -26.49
CA ALA A 780 -3.07 12.06 -26.48
C ALA A 780 -3.55 11.20 -27.65
N TYR A 781 -4.60 10.40 -27.44
CA TYR A 781 -5.33 9.80 -28.56
C TYR A 781 -6.06 10.89 -29.36
N ASP A 782 -6.07 10.75 -30.68
CA ASP A 782 -6.79 11.62 -31.60
C ASP A 782 -8.21 11.10 -31.77
N ARG A 783 -9.11 11.55 -30.89
CA ARG A 783 -10.50 11.09 -30.82
C ARG A 783 -11.48 12.09 -31.45
N PRO A 784 -12.35 11.66 -32.38
CA PRO A 784 -13.51 12.45 -32.77
C PRO A 784 -14.48 12.57 -31.59
N GLY A 785 -14.81 13.79 -31.15
CA GLY A 785 -15.80 14.02 -30.08
C GLY A 785 -15.28 13.97 -28.64
N GLY A 786 -13.97 14.07 -28.39
CA GLY A 786 -13.40 14.18 -27.03
C GLY A 786 -12.91 12.85 -26.42
N SER A 787 -12.30 12.90 -25.23
CA SER A 787 -11.97 11.70 -24.44
C SER A 787 -13.25 10.98 -23.97
N PRO A 788 -13.22 9.66 -23.67
CA PRO A 788 -14.28 8.96 -22.93
C PRO A 788 -14.74 9.65 -21.64
N PHE A 789 -13.97 10.63 -21.17
CA PHE A 789 -14.11 11.34 -19.91
C PHE A 789 -14.28 12.86 -20.10
N ASP A 790 -14.42 13.33 -21.34
CA ASP A 790 -14.70 14.73 -21.70
C ASP A 790 -16.13 14.87 -22.24
N PRO A 791 -16.74 16.07 -22.25
CA PRO A 791 -18.00 16.33 -22.95
C PRO A 791 -17.92 15.88 -24.42
N ARG A 792 -18.95 15.16 -24.88
CA ARG A 792 -19.00 14.63 -26.25
C ARG A 792 -19.25 15.75 -27.24
N THR A 793 -20.15 16.66 -26.87
CA THR A 793 -20.38 17.93 -27.57
C THR A 793 -20.36 19.09 -26.58
N GLY A 794 -20.14 20.31 -27.08
CA GLY A 794 -20.17 21.50 -26.23
C GLY A 794 -19.04 21.59 -25.19
N GLN A 795 -19.37 22.12 -24.02
CA GLN A 795 -18.46 22.32 -22.89
C GLN A 795 -18.88 21.56 -21.63
N TYR A 796 -20.10 21.03 -21.57
CA TYR A 796 -20.63 20.38 -20.38
C TYR A 796 -21.23 19.02 -20.70
N PHE A 797 -21.21 18.15 -19.69
CA PHE A 797 -21.92 16.88 -19.66
C PHE A 797 -22.46 16.63 -18.25
N MET A 798 -23.17 15.53 -18.05
CA MET A 798 -23.54 15.07 -16.70
C MET A 798 -22.61 13.95 -16.27
N ALA A 799 -22.04 14.06 -15.07
CA ALA A 799 -21.16 13.06 -14.47
C ALA A 799 -21.79 12.51 -13.17
N ALA A 800 -21.77 11.19 -12.99
CA ALA A 800 -22.21 10.53 -11.76
C ALA A 800 -21.11 10.48 -10.69
N GLY A 801 -19.84 10.71 -11.07
CA GLY A 801 -18.67 10.60 -10.21
C GLY A 801 -18.39 9.17 -9.72
N THR A 802 -17.46 9.03 -8.79
CA THR A 802 -17.08 7.75 -8.15
C THR A 802 -17.53 7.71 -6.70
N ALA A 803 -18.14 6.60 -6.28
CA ALA A 803 -18.55 6.38 -4.89
C ALA A 803 -18.98 4.93 -4.68
N ASN A 804 -18.69 4.41 -3.48
CA ASN A 804 -19.17 3.12 -3.01
C ASN A 804 -20.51 3.28 -2.28
N ALA A 805 -21.30 2.20 -2.23
CA ALA A 805 -22.59 2.07 -1.59
C ALA A 805 -23.61 3.15 -2.01
N SER A 806 -23.53 3.64 -3.24
CA SER A 806 -24.24 4.86 -3.67
C SER A 806 -25.37 4.57 -4.67
N TYR A 807 -26.41 5.41 -4.69
CA TYR A 807 -27.52 5.33 -5.65
C TYR A 807 -27.84 6.71 -6.22
N ARG A 808 -27.53 6.94 -7.49
CA ARG A 808 -27.49 8.27 -8.11
C ARG A 808 -28.44 8.35 -9.28
N ARG A 809 -29.43 9.25 -9.22
CA ARG A 809 -30.51 9.36 -10.23
C ARG A 809 -30.53 10.71 -10.90
N LEU A 810 -30.60 10.70 -12.23
CA LEU A 810 -30.90 11.86 -13.06
C LEU A 810 -32.29 11.69 -13.66
N THR A 811 -33.27 12.38 -13.07
CA THR A 811 -34.70 12.10 -13.25
C THR A 811 -35.39 13.17 -14.10
N ARG A 812 -36.34 12.75 -14.93
CA ARG A 812 -37.23 13.65 -15.69
C ARG A 812 -38.60 13.02 -15.93
N THR A 813 -39.65 13.82 -15.85
CA THR A 813 -41.00 13.45 -16.30
C THR A 813 -41.22 13.94 -17.74
N ILE A 814 -41.73 13.07 -18.60
CA ILE A 814 -41.99 13.33 -20.02
C ILE A 814 -43.47 13.10 -20.29
N ASP A 815 -44.10 14.05 -20.98
CA ASP A 815 -45.49 13.95 -21.39
C ASP A 815 -45.63 13.36 -22.80
N LEU A 816 -46.14 12.13 -22.89
CA LEU A 816 -46.45 11.44 -24.14
C LEU A 816 -47.94 11.52 -24.49
N THR A 817 -48.70 12.43 -23.87
CA THR A 817 -50.12 12.63 -24.21
C THR A 817 -50.27 12.97 -25.69
N GLY A 818 -51.10 12.20 -26.39
CA GLY A 818 -51.30 12.34 -27.84
C GLY A 818 -50.17 11.78 -28.72
N LYS A 819 -49.16 11.12 -28.14
CA LYS A 819 -48.11 10.40 -28.86
C LYS A 819 -48.36 8.89 -28.78
N THR A 820 -48.07 8.16 -29.87
CA THR A 820 -48.31 6.69 -29.92
C THR A 820 -47.04 5.86 -29.72
N ALA A 821 -45.86 6.48 -29.79
CA ALA A 821 -44.57 5.89 -29.49
C ALA A 821 -43.53 6.99 -29.26
N ALA A 822 -42.48 6.69 -28.50
CA ALA A 822 -41.35 7.60 -28.27
C ALA A 822 -40.09 6.82 -27.91
N GLU A 823 -38.92 7.42 -28.12
CA GLU A 823 -37.63 6.83 -27.78
C GLU A 823 -36.79 7.84 -26.99
N LEU A 824 -36.23 7.42 -25.86
CA LEU A 824 -35.14 8.10 -25.18
C LEU A 824 -33.82 7.69 -25.83
N SER A 825 -33.00 8.67 -26.19
CA SER A 825 -31.64 8.44 -26.65
C SER A 825 -30.67 9.37 -25.93
N PHE A 826 -29.54 8.85 -25.48
CA PHE A 826 -28.44 9.63 -24.92
C PHE A 826 -27.11 8.92 -25.17
N TRP A 827 -26.03 9.70 -25.22
CA TRP A 827 -24.69 9.14 -25.28
C TRP A 827 -24.16 8.93 -23.87
N THR A 828 -23.57 7.77 -23.59
CA THR A 828 -22.99 7.45 -22.30
C THR A 828 -21.62 6.82 -22.45
N SER A 829 -20.71 7.18 -21.56
CA SER A 829 -19.42 6.53 -21.34
C SER A 829 -19.37 6.15 -19.87
N TYR A 830 -18.97 4.94 -19.56
CA TYR A 830 -18.87 4.45 -18.19
C TYR A 830 -17.71 3.48 -18.01
N ASP A 831 -17.14 3.53 -16.81
CA ASP A 831 -16.19 2.58 -16.26
C ASP A 831 -16.66 2.29 -14.82
N LEU A 832 -17.25 1.11 -14.66
CA LEU A 832 -17.89 0.62 -13.45
C LEU A 832 -17.25 -0.71 -13.07
N GLU A 833 -17.32 -1.10 -11.79
CA GLU A 833 -16.90 -2.44 -11.40
C GLU A 833 -17.78 -3.50 -12.08
N GLN A 834 -17.14 -4.37 -12.85
CA GLN A 834 -17.79 -5.42 -13.63
C GLN A 834 -18.57 -6.38 -12.71
N ASP A 835 -19.87 -6.53 -12.96
CA ASP A 835 -20.82 -7.39 -12.26
C ASP A 835 -21.20 -6.96 -10.82
N TYR A 836 -20.66 -5.83 -10.34
CA TYR A 836 -20.95 -5.29 -9.01
C TYR A 836 -21.66 -3.92 -9.05
N ASP A 837 -21.19 -3.02 -9.92
CA ASP A 837 -21.74 -1.69 -10.13
C ASP A 837 -22.54 -1.61 -11.44
N TYR A 838 -23.61 -0.81 -11.47
CA TYR A 838 -24.56 -0.80 -12.59
C TYR A 838 -25.02 0.58 -13.04
N LEU A 839 -25.07 0.76 -14.36
CA LEU A 839 -25.80 1.82 -15.06
C LEU A 839 -27.12 1.25 -15.64
N PHE A 840 -28.25 1.88 -15.36
CA PHE A 840 -29.56 1.49 -15.88
C PHE A 840 -30.51 2.68 -16.01
N VAL A 841 -31.63 2.48 -16.70
CA VAL A 841 -32.69 3.50 -16.81
C VAL A 841 -33.97 2.96 -16.20
N GLU A 842 -34.38 3.58 -15.10
CA GLU A 842 -35.64 3.32 -14.41
C GLU A 842 -36.78 4.05 -15.10
N ALA A 843 -37.96 3.43 -15.19
CA ALA A 843 -39.16 4.07 -15.73
C ALA A 843 -40.42 3.64 -14.97
N ARG A 844 -41.39 4.56 -14.87
CA ARG A 844 -42.75 4.30 -14.37
C ARG A 844 -43.77 5.22 -15.01
N THR A 845 -45.04 4.87 -14.93
CA THR A 845 -46.12 5.85 -15.18
C THR A 845 -46.02 6.93 -14.08
N ALA A 846 -46.07 8.21 -14.46
CA ALA A 846 -45.87 9.31 -13.51
C ALA A 846 -46.84 9.20 -12.31
N GLY A 847 -46.29 9.19 -11.09
CA GLY A 847 -47.06 9.05 -9.85
C GLY A 847 -47.50 7.63 -9.48
N GLN A 848 -47.22 6.61 -10.30
CA GLN A 848 -47.55 5.21 -10.03
C GLN A 848 -46.37 4.44 -9.40
N GLN A 849 -46.58 3.17 -9.05
CA GLN A 849 -45.57 2.26 -8.47
C GLN A 849 -45.17 1.13 -9.45
N ASP A 850 -45.49 1.27 -10.74
CA ASP A 850 -45.20 0.34 -11.82
C ASP A 850 -43.75 0.48 -12.31
N TRP A 851 -42.80 0.47 -11.38
CA TRP A 851 -41.38 0.62 -11.67
C TRP A 851 -40.85 -0.58 -12.45
N THR A 852 -40.12 -0.29 -13.54
CA THR A 852 -39.26 -1.24 -14.26
C THR A 852 -37.95 -0.57 -14.66
N THR A 853 -36.97 -1.36 -15.11
CA THR A 853 -35.85 -0.83 -15.89
C THR A 853 -36.06 -1.08 -17.38
N LEU A 854 -35.49 -0.23 -18.23
CA LEU A 854 -35.70 -0.24 -19.68
C LEU A 854 -34.63 -1.06 -20.41
N LYS A 855 -35.07 -1.87 -21.38
CA LYS A 855 -34.18 -2.61 -22.30
C LYS A 855 -33.65 -1.68 -23.39
N GLU A 856 -32.34 -1.65 -23.57
CA GLU A 856 -31.68 -0.97 -24.68
C GLU A 856 -31.77 -1.86 -25.95
N LYS A 857 -32.10 -1.26 -27.11
CA LYS A 857 -32.50 -2.03 -28.29
C LYS A 857 -31.33 -2.68 -29.06
N ASN A 858 -30.10 -2.21 -28.86
CA ASN A 858 -28.88 -2.70 -29.49
C ASN A 858 -28.08 -3.69 -28.62
N GLY A 859 -28.61 -4.06 -27.45
CA GLY A 859 -27.99 -5.04 -26.56
C GLY A 859 -26.84 -4.47 -25.71
N LEU A 860 -26.84 -3.16 -25.47
CA LEU A 860 -25.85 -2.50 -24.60
C LEU A 860 -26.13 -2.69 -23.10
N ASN A 861 -27.28 -3.26 -22.75
CA ASN A 861 -27.61 -3.69 -21.40
C ASN A 861 -28.19 -5.11 -21.40
N SER A 862 -28.17 -5.77 -20.25
CA SER A 862 -28.60 -7.18 -20.11
C SER A 862 -29.45 -7.40 -18.87
N GLN A 863 -30.06 -8.58 -18.77
CA GLN A 863 -30.80 -9.00 -17.58
C GLN A 863 -29.90 -9.65 -16.52
N ASP A 864 -28.58 -9.63 -16.70
CA ASP A 864 -27.66 -10.19 -15.70
C ASP A 864 -27.69 -9.33 -14.42
N THR A 865 -27.90 -9.99 -13.28
CA THR A 865 -27.90 -9.38 -11.96
C THR A 865 -26.53 -9.38 -11.30
N GLY A 866 -25.57 -10.12 -11.90
CA GLY A 866 -24.18 -10.26 -11.52
C GLY A 866 -23.92 -10.61 -10.06
N SER A 867 -22.66 -10.43 -9.66
CA SER A 867 -22.11 -10.96 -8.41
C SER A 867 -22.57 -10.18 -7.18
N SER A 868 -22.73 -8.86 -7.26
CA SER A 868 -23.19 -8.06 -6.11
C SER A 868 -24.56 -8.51 -5.59
N CYS A 869 -25.39 -9.08 -6.46
CA CYS A 869 -26.69 -9.58 -6.07
C CYS A 869 -26.69 -11.01 -5.49
N GLN A 870 -25.64 -11.80 -5.72
CA GLN A 870 -25.58 -13.22 -5.33
C GLN A 870 -24.93 -13.46 -3.95
N VAL A 871 -24.14 -12.51 -3.44
CA VAL A 871 -23.43 -12.63 -2.15
C VAL A 871 -24.34 -12.16 -1.01
N GLY A 872 -25.18 -13.04 -0.46
CA GLY A 872 -26.19 -12.63 0.52
C GLY A 872 -26.77 -13.69 1.46
N THR A 873 -27.40 -13.20 2.54
CA THR A 873 -28.16 -14.02 3.50
C THR A 873 -29.58 -14.28 3.00
N ALA A 874 -30.41 -14.98 3.78
CA ALA A 874 -31.84 -15.13 3.49
C ALA A 874 -32.61 -13.79 3.41
N ALA A 875 -32.04 -12.69 3.94
CA ALA A 875 -32.61 -11.35 3.87
C ALA A 875 -32.21 -10.56 2.61
N GLY A 876 -31.36 -11.11 1.73
CA GLY A 876 -30.80 -10.44 0.56
C GLY A 876 -29.29 -10.22 0.65
N SER A 877 -28.66 -9.88 -0.49
CA SER A 877 -27.24 -9.48 -0.53
C SER A 877 -27.00 -8.13 0.13
N ASN A 878 -25.73 -7.81 0.46
CA ASN A 878 -25.37 -6.50 1.01
C ASN A 878 -25.81 -5.37 0.06
N TRP A 879 -25.61 -5.57 -1.23
CA TRP A 879 -26.15 -4.73 -2.31
C TRP A 879 -27.65 -4.46 -2.19
N GLN A 880 -28.47 -5.48 -1.95
CA GLN A 880 -29.92 -5.32 -1.78
C GLN A 880 -30.30 -4.69 -0.44
N GLN A 881 -29.50 -4.89 0.60
CA GLN A 881 -29.71 -4.27 1.90
C GLN A 881 -29.30 -2.79 1.92
N ASP A 882 -28.30 -2.42 1.13
CA ASP A 882 -27.84 -1.05 0.97
C ASP A 882 -28.72 -0.28 0.00
N HIS A 883 -29.31 -0.98 -0.99
CA HIS A 883 -30.26 -0.44 -1.97
C HIS A 883 -31.60 -1.20 -1.99
N PRO A 884 -32.43 -1.12 -0.93
CA PRO A 884 -33.69 -1.89 -0.84
C PRO A 884 -34.67 -1.65 -1.99
N PHE A 885 -34.55 -0.52 -2.69
CA PHE A 885 -35.37 -0.17 -3.84
C PHE A 885 -35.20 -1.11 -5.03
N LEU A 886 -34.06 -1.81 -5.13
CA LEU A 886 -33.80 -2.78 -6.20
C LEU A 886 -34.75 -3.98 -6.18
N ALA A 887 -35.47 -4.21 -5.07
CA ALA A 887 -36.54 -5.20 -4.98
C ALA A 887 -37.69 -4.97 -6.00
N HIS A 888 -37.77 -3.79 -6.63
CA HIS A 888 -38.68 -3.55 -7.76
C HIS A 888 -38.28 -4.31 -9.03
N TYR A 889 -36.98 -4.60 -9.19
CA TYR A 889 -36.40 -5.14 -10.43
C TYR A 889 -35.75 -6.52 -10.26
N GLN A 890 -35.31 -6.83 -9.04
CA GLN A 890 -34.60 -8.05 -8.68
C GLN A 890 -35.29 -8.78 -7.52
N THR A 891 -35.22 -10.11 -7.47
CA THR A 891 -35.70 -10.86 -6.28
C THR A 891 -34.69 -10.82 -5.14
N ALA A 892 -35.16 -10.68 -3.90
CA ALA A 892 -34.32 -10.79 -2.70
C ALA A 892 -33.82 -12.24 -2.45
N GLY A 893 -32.62 -12.37 -1.91
CA GLY A 893 -32.02 -13.64 -1.45
C GLY A 893 -31.05 -14.28 -2.47
N SER A 894 -30.56 -15.49 -2.15
CA SER A 894 -29.45 -16.16 -2.86
C SER A 894 -29.71 -16.58 -4.31
N THR A 895 -30.92 -16.39 -4.84
CA THR A 895 -31.26 -16.73 -6.24
C THR A 895 -31.23 -15.54 -7.19
N CYS A 896 -31.18 -14.31 -6.66
CA CYS A 896 -31.28 -13.02 -7.36
C CYS A 896 -31.59 -13.07 -8.86
N THR A 897 -32.87 -13.17 -9.20
CA THR A 897 -33.36 -13.18 -10.59
C THR A 897 -33.70 -11.79 -11.07
N SER A 898 -33.75 -11.60 -12.39
CA SER A 898 -34.05 -10.33 -13.07
C SER A 898 -35.52 -9.91 -13.08
N ASN A 899 -36.33 -10.43 -12.16
CA ASN A 899 -37.75 -10.11 -12.02
C ASN A 899 -38.03 -9.68 -10.58
N GLY A 900 -38.37 -8.42 -10.38
CA GLY A 900 -38.71 -7.90 -9.06
C GLY A 900 -40.21 -7.87 -8.82
N THR A 901 -40.59 -7.09 -7.80
CA THR A 901 -41.99 -6.95 -7.36
C THR A 901 -42.89 -6.23 -8.36
N SER A 902 -42.35 -5.36 -9.21
CA SER A 902 -43.13 -4.57 -10.18
C SER A 902 -42.60 -4.62 -11.62
N GLY A 903 -41.31 -4.91 -11.83
CA GLY A 903 -40.71 -4.86 -13.15
C GLY A 903 -39.51 -5.79 -13.32
N THR A 904 -38.85 -5.64 -14.47
CA THR A 904 -37.69 -6.47 -14.84
C THR A 904 -36.40 -5.67 -14.77
N TRP A 905 -35.29 -6.36 -14.51
CA TRP A 905 -33.94 -5.82 -14.51
C TRP A 905 -33.30 -5.83 -15.92
N TRP A 906 -32.71 -4.69 -16.28
CA TRP A 906 -31.96 -4.39 -17.49
C TRP A 906 -30.90 -3.33 -17.15
N ALA A 907 -29.65 -3.74 -17.08
CA ALA A 907 -28.54 -2.87 -16.69
C ALA A 907 -27.24 -3.21 -17.43
N ALA A 908 -26.32 -2.25 -17.44
CA ALA A 908 -24.97 -2.41 -17.93
C ALA A 908 -23.98 -2.26 -16.78
N THR A 909 -22.84 -2.94 -16.89
CA THR A 909 -21.76 -2.95 -15.92
C THR A 909 -20.42 -2.99 -16.67
N GLY A 910 -19.30 -2.82 -15.96
CA GLY A 910 -17.97 -2.84 -16.55
C GLY A 910 -17.57 -1.56 -17.28
N ASN A 911 -16.66 -1.71 -18.25
CA ASN A 911 -16.16 -0.60 -19.07
C ASN A 911 -16.82 -0.58 -20.46
N SER A 912 -17.35 0.58 -20.83
CA SER A 912 -18.04 0.82 -22.11
C SER A 912 -17.13 0.90 -23.35
N GLY A 913 -15.82 1.11 -23.17
CA GLY A 913 -14.89 1.42 -24.25
C GLY A 913 -15.12 2.79 -24.89
N GLY A 914 -15.62 3.76 -24.12
CA GLY A 914 -15.96 5.10 -24.56
C GLY A 914 -17.45 5.31 -24.85
N TYR A 915 -17.77 6.43 -25.52
CA TYR A 915 -19.16 6.82 -25.74
C TYR A 915 -19.95 5.82 -26.59
N LYS A 916 -21.07 5.35 -26.03
CA LYS A 916 -22.09 4.53 -26.70
C LYS A 916 -23.42 5.27 -26.71
N ASN A 917 -24.12 5.22 -27.83
CA ASN A 917 -25.46 5.79 -27.94
C ASN A 917 -26.50 4.78 -27.45
N TRP A 918 -27.09 5.03 -26.28
CA TRP A 918 -28.18 4.22 -25.74
C TRP A 918 -29.49 4.64 -26.37
N GLN A 919 -30.28 3.67 -26.84
CA GLN A 919 -31.59 3.91 -27.46
C GLN A 919 -32.65 3.02 -26.79
N LEU A 920 -33.57 3.67 -26.07
CA LEU A 920 -34.50 3.05 -25.12
C LEU A 920 -35.95 3.38 -25.50
N PRO A 921 -36.73 2.40 -25.99
CA PRO A 921 -38.14 2.59 -26.33
C PRO A 921 -39.00 2.94 -25.11
N LEU A 922 -39.93 3.88 -25.29
CA LEU A 922 -40.91 4.33 -24.28
C LEU A 922 -42.35 3.96 -24.67
N ASP A 923 -42.54 3.09 -25.65
CA ASP A 923 -43.84 2.75 -26.25
C ASP A 923 -44.85 2.21 -25.23
N ALA A 924 -44.38 1.55 -24.17
CA ALA A 924 -45.21 1.07 -23.05
C ALA A 924 -45.96 2.19 -22.32
N TYR A 925 -45.51 3.44 -22.50
CA TYR A 925 -46.07 4.64 -21.89
C TYR A 925 -46.79 5.56 -22.89
N ALA A 926 -47.08 5.06 -24.10
CA ALA A 926 -47.83 5.80 -25.11
C ALA A 926 -49.13 6.42 -24.54
N GLY A 927 -49.35 7.71 -24.81
CA GLY A 927 -50.51 8.45 -24.32
C GLY A 927 -50.51 8.80 -22.83
N LYS A 928 -49.41 8.53 -22.09
CA LYS A 928 -49.29 8.80 -20.64
C LYS A 928 -48.14 9.77 -20.35
N GLN A 929 -48.05 10.22 -19.11
CA GLN A 929 -46.80 10.80 -18.60
C GLN A 929 -45.92 9.69 -18.03
N VAL A 930 -44.65 9.68 -18.40
CA VAL A 930 -43.64 8.72 -17.92
C VAL A 930 -42.59 9.46 -17.10
N GLU A 931 -42.23 8.93 -15.94
CA GLU A 931 -41.08 9.39 -15.17
C GLU A 931 -39.92 8.43 -15.44
N ILE A 932 -38.79 8.97 -15.89
CA ILE A 932 -37.56 8.22 -16.15
C ILE A 932 -36.45 8.68 -15.21
N SER A 933 -35.55 7.77 -14.83
CA SER A 933 -34.30 8.10 -14.13
C SER A 933 -33.13 7.36 -14.77
N ILE A 934 -32.11 8.09 -15.21
CA ILE A 934 -30.82 7.50 -15.59
C ILE A 934 -30.03 7.32 -14.30
N THR A 935 -29.66 6.07 -14.00
CA THR A 935 -29.31 5.66 -12.65
C THR A 935 -28.00 4.90 -12.62
N VAL A 936 -27.14 5.28 -11.68
CA VAL A 936 -25.93 4.52 -11.32
C VAL A 936 -26.06 4.06 -9.88
N ALA A 937 -25.95 2.76 -9.65
CA ALA A 937 -25.92 2.17 -8.31
C ALA A 937 -24.63 1.37 -8.11
N SER A 938 -24.01 1.50 -6.95
CA SER A 938 -22.73 0.87 -6.63
C SER A 938 -22.73 0.11 -5.30
N ASP A 939 -21.93 -0.95 -5.23
CA ASP A 939 -21.78 -1.78 -4.03
C ASP A 939 -20.79 -1.15 -3.02
N PRO A 940 -20.58 -1.72 -1.83
CA PRO A 940 -19.78 -1.10 -0.77
C PRO A 940 -18.26 -0.99 -0.98
N ALA A 941 -17.68 -1.64 -1.99
CA ALA A 941 -16.22 -1.70 -2.14
C ALA A 941 -15.81 -1.68 -3.60
N VAL A 942 -14.64 -1.13 -3.90
CA VAL A 942 -14.17 -0.93 -5.28
C VAL A 942 -15.10 0.03 -6.07
N SER A 943 -14.53 0.78 -7.00
CA SER A 943 -15.29 1.69 -7.86
C SER A 943 -14.50 1.83 -9.15
N GLY A 944 -15.20 1.81 -10.28
CA GLY A 944 -14.63 2.30 -11.53
C GLY A 944 -14.51 3.83 -11.54
N LEU A 945 -14.09 4.39 -12.67
CA LEU A 945 -13.89 5.84 -12.83
C LEU A 945 -15.19 6.66 -12.87
N GLY A 946 -16.33 5.99 -13.04
CA GLY A 946 -17.66 6.58 -12.99
C GLY A 946 -18.39 6.54 -14.34
N THR A 947 -19.45 7.34 -14.44
CA THR A 947 -20.33 7.40 -15.61
C THR A 947 -20.55 8.83 -16.04
N TRP A 948 -20.54 9.06 -17.35
CA TRP A 948 -20.80 10.34 -18.00
C TRP A 948 -21.87 10.19 -19.07
N ILE A 949 -22.79 11.14 -19.15
CA ILE A 949 -23.80 11.18 -20.21
C ILE A 949 -23.86 12.55 -20.88
N ASP A 950 -24.19 12.55 -22.17
CA ASP A 950 -24.32 13.73 -22.99
C ASP A 950 -25.42 13.54 -24.07
N ASP A 951 -25.86 14.63 -24.70
CA ASP A 951 -26.77 14.65 -25.84
C ASP A 951 -28.05 13.81 -25.64
N ALA A 952 -28.77 14.09 -24.56
CA ALA A 952 -30.02 13.43 -24.24
C ALA A 952 -31.20 14.00 -25.05
N THR A 953 -31.92 13.11 -25.72
CA THR A 953 -33.10 13.42 -26.53
C THR A 953 -34.24 12.46 -26.21
N VAL A 954 -35.48 12.95 -26.33
CA VAL A 954 -36.66 12.11 -26.37
C VAL A 954 -37.45 12.46 -27.60
N THR A 955 -37.54 11.53 -28.55
CA THR A 955 -38.16 11.77 -29.85
C THR A 955 -39.43 10.94 -29.95
N ALA A 956 -40.57 11.60 -30.15
CA ALA A 956 -41.83 10.94 -30.45
C ALA A 956 -41.83 10.39 -31.89
N ASN A 957 -42.69 9.41 -32.16
CA ASN A 957 -42.78 8.75 -33.46
C ASN A 957 -43.18 9.66 -34.64
N ASP A 958 -43.72 10.84 -34.38
CA ASP A 958 -44.00 11.88 -35.38
C ASP A 958 -42.80 12.83 -35.64
N GLY A 959 -41.63 12.53 -35.05
CA GLY A 959 -40.40 13.32 -35.14
C GLY A 959 -40.32 14.47 -34.14
N THR A 960 -41.34 14.69 -33.30
CA THR A 960 -41.29 15.75 -32.29
C THR A 960 -40.23 15.43 -31.23
N LYS A 961 -39.26 16.33 -31.04
CA LYS A 961 -38.34 16.27 -29.89
C LYS A 961 -39.01 16.85 -28.65
N LEU A 962 -39.36 15.98 -27.70
CA LEU A 962 -39.93 16.33 -26.40
C LEU A 962 -38.85 16.72 -25.39
N VAL A 963 -37.63 16.21 -25.60
CA VAL A 963 -36.41 16.58 -24.87
C VAL A 963 -35.27 16.68 -25.89
N ASP A 964 -34.43 17.70 -25.76
CA ASP A 964 -33.23 17.91 -26.59
C ASP A 964 -32.22 18.73 -25.77
N THR A 965 -31.17 18.09 -25.26
CA THR A 965 -30.18 18.76 -24.39
C THR A 965 -28.81 18.11 -24.51
N SER A 966 -27.76 18.92 -24.66
CA SER A 966 -26.36 18.54 -24.45
C SER A 966 -25.85 19.02 -23.09
N PHE A 967 -26.77 19.27 -22.15
CA PHE A 967 -26.50 19.70 -20.77
C PHE A 967 -25.66 20.98 -20.63
N GLU A 968 -25.64 21.86 -21.63
CA GLU A 968 -24.96 23.17 -21.56
C GLU A 968 -25.67 24.14 -20.62
N GLU A 969 -27.00 24.08 -20.60
CA GLU A 969 -27.83 25.01 -19.84
C GLU A 969 -28.00 24.55 -18.39
N PRO A 970 -28.00 25.46 -17.40
CA PRO A 970 -28.20 25.10 -15.99
C PRO A 970 -29.55 24.43 -15.68
N THR A 971 -30.51 24.50 -16.61
CA THR A 971 -31.79 23.81 -16.51
C THR A 971 -31.68 22.32 -16.84
N LEU A 972 -30.55 21.87 -17.39
CA LEU A 972 -30.23 20.47 -17.73
C LEU A 972 -31.26 19.82 -18.66
N GLY A 973 -31.87 20.58 -19.57
CA GLY A 973 -33.00 20.09 -20.36
C GLY A 973 -34.21 19.67 -19.51
N GLY A 974 -34.27 20.16 -18.27
CA GLY A 974 -35.22 19.85 -17.21
C GLY A 974 -35.06 18.47 -16.59
N PHE A 975 -33.88 17.85 -16.69
CA PHE A 975 -33.48 16.76 -15.79
C PHE A 975 -33.12 17.31 -14.41
N VAL A 976 -33.29 16.48 -13.37
CA VAL A 976 -32.97 16.82 -11.99
C VAL A 976 -32.14 15.72 -11.35
N ALA A 977 -31.04 16.07 -10.69
CA ALA A 977 -30.25 15.15 -9.86
C ALA A 977 -31.04 14.81 -8.58
N ALA A 978 -31.93 13.83 -8.70
CA ALA A 978 -32.86 13.44 -7.65
C ALA A 978 -32.11 12.77 -6.48
N PRO A 979 -32.64 12.86 -5.24
CA PRO A 979 -32.10 12.10 -4.12
C PRO A 979 -32.18 10.58 -4.40
N PRO A 980 -31.37 9.76 -3.72
CA PRO A 980 -31.52 8.31 -3.77
C PRO A 980 -32.93 7.88 -3.33
N PRO A 981 -33.40 6.70 -3.76
CA PRO A 981 -34.63 6.12 -3.22
C PRO A 981 -34.59 5.97 -1.70
N ALA A 982 -35.75 6.06 -1.05
CA ALA A 982 -35.86 5.90 0.39
C ALA A 982 -35.34 4.52 0.85
N GLY A 983 -34.60 4.49 1.96
CA GLY A 983 -33.98 3.28 2.51
C GLY A 983 -32.55 3.01 2.03
N THR A 984 -32.03 3.79 1.08
CA THR A 984 -30.63 3.70 0.65
C THR A 984 -29.69 4.26 1.72
N LYS A 985 -28.63 3.52 2.10
CA LYS A 985 -27.77 3.88 3.24
C LYS A 985 -26.79 5.05 3.02
N VAL A 986 -26.36 5.34 1.78
CA VAL A 986 -25.37 6.42 1.47
C VAL A 986 -25.91 7.40 0.42
N THR A 987 -25.64 8.70 0.58
CA THR A 987 -26.42 9.79 -0.07
C THR A 987 -25.63 10.82 -0.88
N THR A 988 -24.31 10.65 -1.07
CA THR A 988 -23.47 11.55 -1.89
C THR A 988 -22.30 10.80 -2.56
N PRO A 989 -21.83 11.23 -3.75
CA PRO A 989 -22.26 12.39 -4.55
C PRO A 989 -23.56 12.12 -5.36
N ARG A 990 -24.05 13.13 -6.07
CA ARG A 990 -25.17 13.03 -7.03
C ARG A 990 -24.66 13.24 -8.46
N TRP A 991 -25.55 13.13 -9.45
CA TRP A 991 -25.24 13.60 -10.80
C TRP A 991 -24.94 15.10 -10.79
N GLU A 992 -23.82 15.48 -11.40
CA GLU A 992 -23.34 16.86 -11.46
C GLU A 992 -23.06 17.26 -12.91
N GLN A 993 -23.39 18.52 -13.23
CA GLN A 993 -22.98 19.13 -14.49
C GLN A 993 -21.49 19.45 -14.41
N ALA A 994 -20.69 18.89 -15.30
CA ALA A 994 -19.24 19.01 -15.25
C ALA A 994 -18.65 19.40 -16.62
N LYS A 995 -17.44 19.97 -16.60
CA LYS A 995 -16.72 20.40 -17.82
C LYS A 995 -15.64 19.43 -18.28
N SER A 996 -15.24 18.55 -17.38
CA SER A 996 -14.21 17.53 -17.57
C SER A 996 -14.33 16.52 -16.44
N ALA A 997 -13.81 15.33 -16.65
CA ALA A 997 -13.53 14.43 -15.55
C ALA A 997 -12.53 15.06 -14.55
N PRO A 998 -12.53 14.60 -13.28
CA PRO A 998 -11.63 15.12 -12.24
C PRO A 998 -10.18 14.64 -12.39
N PHE A 999 -9.80 14.15 -13.57
CA PHE A 999 -8.51 13.56 -13.86
C PHE A 999 -8.08 13.83 -15.31
N VAL A 1000 -6.80 13.63 -15.59
CA VAL A 1000 -6.21 13.78 -16.92
C VAL A 1000 -5.82 12.40 -17.45
N GLU A 1001 -6.44 12.01 -18.56
CA GLU A 1001 -6.20 10.75 -19.25
C GLU A 1001 -5.14 10.91 -20.36
N ALA A 1002 -4.20 9.95 -20.47
CA ALA A 1002 -3.08 10.03 -21.40
C ALA A 1002 -2.53 8.66 -21.84
N PRO A 1003 -2.34 8.39 -23.15
CA PRO A 1003 -1.57 7.23 -23.64
C PRO A 1003 -0.06 7.36 -23.46
N GLY A 1004 0.42 8.54 -23.06
CA GLY A 1004 1.82 8.80 -22.83
C GLY A 1004 1.98 9.79 -21.69
N VAL A 1005 2.65 9.34 -20.63
CA VAL A 1005 2.93 10.11 -19.43
C VAL A 1005 4.44 10.28 -19.29
N ALA A 1006 4.85 11.41 -18.74
CA ALA A 1006 6.25 11.66 -18.43
C ALA A 1006 6.42 12.30 -17.05
N THR A 1007 7.54 11.99 -16.39
CA THR A 1007 8.07 12.72 -15.23
C THR A 1007 9.36 13.44 -15.62
N GLU A 1008 10.18 13.93 -14.69
CA GLU A 1008 11.53 14.42 -15.01
C GLU A 1008 12.48 13.28 -15.45
N ASP A 1009 12.23 12.06 -14.99
CA ASP A 1009 13.15 10.92 -15.14
C ASP A 1009 12.59 9.83 -16.06
N THR A 1010 11.30 9.89 -16.39
CA THR A 1010 10.61 8.79 -17.07
C THR A 1010 9.75 9.28 -18.24
N VAL A 1011 9.62 8.44 -19.25
CA VAL A 1011 8.54 8.45 -20.24
C VAL A 1011 7.91 7.06 -20.26
N TYR A 1012 6.58 6.98 -20.24
CA TYR A 1012 5.83 5.74 -20.23
C TYR A 1012 4.68 5.82 -21.23
N THR A 1013 4.58 4.82 -22.12
CA THR A 1013 3.54 4.76 -23.16
C THR A 1013 2.65 3.54 -23.01
N GLY A 1014 1.34 3.72 -23.20
CA GLY A 1014 0.33 2.65 -23.20
C GLY A 1014 0.26 1.89 -24.52
N PHE A 1015 1.31 1.97 -25.32
CA PHE A 1015 1.46 1.27 -26.59
C PHE A 1015 2.96 1.12 -26.84
N GLY A 1016 3.34 0.12 -27.63
CA GLY A 1016 4.73 -0.13 -27.99
C GLY A 1016 5.18 0.69 -29.19
N LEU A 1017 6.46 1.07 -29.25
CA LEU A 1017 7.04 1.66 -30.46
C LEU A 1017 6.87 0.72 -31.66
N GLU A 1018 6.96 -0.59 -31.44
CA GLU A 1018 6.74 -1.63 -32.44
C GLU A 1018 5.35 -1.60 -33.08
N LYS A 1019 4.36 -0.96 -32.44
CA LYS A 1019 3.00 -0.82 -32.96
C LYS A 1019 2.76 0.48 -33.74
N ILE A 1020 3.70 1.43 -33.72
CA ILE A 1020 3.61 2.63 -34.58
C ILE A 1020 3.88 2.24 -36.03
N VAL A 1021 2.97 2.62 -36.93
CA VAL A 1021 3.12 2.43 -38.36
C VAL A 1021 4.16 3.43 -38.91
N GLY A 1022 5.27 2.90 -39.42
CA GLY A 1022 6.32 3.65 -40.09
C GLY A 1022 7.54 3.93 -39.21
N THR A 1023 8.72 3.49 -39.68
CA THR A 1023 9.98 3.61 -38.93
C THR A 1023 10.42 5.06 -38.72
N ASP A 1024 10.12 5.97 -39.64
CA ASP A 1024 10.40 7.41 -39.47
C ASP A 1024 9.63 7.99 -38.27
N LYS A 1025 8.41 7.52 -38.04
CA LYS A 1025 7.56 7.92 -36.92
C LYS A 1025 8.02 7.31 -35.60
N GLN A 1026 8.42 6.05 -35.61
CA GLN A 1026 9.04 5.38 -34.46
C GLN A 1026 10.30 6.12 -34.00
N VAL A 1027 11.21 6.43 -34.94
CA VAL A 1027 12.45 7.17 -34.66
C VAL A 1027 12.17 8.60 -34.18
N ALA A 1028 11.15 9.27 -34.74
CA ALA A 1028 10.76 10.60 -34.29
C ALA A 1028 10.32 10.62 -32.82
N LEU A 1029 9.42 9.71 -32.43
CA LEU A 1029 8.98 9.62 -31.03
C LEU A 1029 10.15 9.27 -30.09
N LEU A 1030 11.02 8.34 -30.49
CA LEU A 1030 12.21 7.97 -29.71
C LEU A 1030 13.17 9.16 -29.52
N LYS A 1031 13.34 10.02 -30.53
CA LYS A 1031 14.14 11.26 -30.40
C LYS A 1031 13.50 12.26 -29.45
N ASP A 1032 12.17 12.38 -29.45
CA ASP A 1032 11.45 13.24 -28.51
C ASP A 1032 11.63 12.73 -27.08
N VAL A 1033 11.58 11.41 -26.87
CA VAL A 1033 11.89 10.76 -25.57
C VAL A 1033 13.27 11.16 -25.07
N PHE A 1034 14.33 10.99 -25.88
CA PHE A 1034 15.69 11.40 -25.47
C PHE A 1034 15.84 12.91 -25.32
N THR A 1035 15.07 13.71 -26.06
CA THR A 1035 15.06 15.16 -25.87
C THR A 1035 14.47 15.54 -24.51
N HIS A 1036 13.44 14.82 -24.06
CA HIS A 1036 12.81 15.02 -22.76
C HIS A 1036 13.69 14.52 -21.61
N LEU A 1037 14.24 13.30 -21.72
CA LEU A 1037 15.08 12.68 -20.68
C LEU A 1037 16.48 13.31 -20.58
N GLY A 1038 16.93 13.96 -21.65
CA GLY A 1038 18.24 14.60 -21.75
C GLY A 1038 19.25 13.76 -22.53
N VAL A 1039 20.42 14.35 -22.77
CA VAL A 1039 21.47 13.71 -23.58
C VAL A 1039 22.10 12.54 -22.81
N PRO A 1040 22.06 11.30 -23.35
CA PRO A 1040 22.69 10.15 -22.73
C PRO A 1040 24.21 10.32 -22.56
N ARG A 1041 24.72 10.03 -21.35
CA ARG A 1041 26.16 10.07 -21.04
C ARG A 1041 26.54 8.87 -20.17
N LYS A 1042 27.76 8.36 -20.34
CA LYS A 1042 28.28 7.31 -19.47
C LYS A 1042 28.32 7.83 -18.03
N PRO A 1043 27.71 7.13 -17.07
CA PRO A 1043 27.90 7.39 -15.65
C PRO A 1043 29.38 7.47 -15.29
N GLN A 1044 29.69 8.30 -14.30
CA GLN A 1044 31.08 8.51 -13.85
C GLN A 1044 31.19 8.05 -12.41
N PHE A 1045 32.06 7.05 -12.19
CA PHE A 1045 32.39 6.56 -10.86
C PHE A 1045 33.75 7.11 -10.43
N ALA A 1046 33.83 7.60 -9.20
CA ALA A 1046 35.11 7.96 -8.61
C ALA A 1046 35.85 6.68 -8.22
N ALA A 1047 36.79 6.24 -9.05
CA ALA A 1047 37.63 5.10 -8.78
C ALA A 1047 38.98 5.53 -8.17
N ASP A 1048 39.27 5.04 -6.97
CA ASP A 1048 40.59 5.20 -6.35
C ASP A 1048 41.59 4.20 -6.93
N LYS A 1049 42.87 4.57 -6.94
CA LYS A 1049 43.93 3.66 -7.39
C LYS A 1049 44.03 2.44 -6.47
N PRO A 1050 43.87 1.21 -6.98
CA PRO A 1050 44.00 0.01 -6.18
C PRO A 1050 45.41 -0.13 -5.59
N LYS A 1051 45.51 -0.66 -4.36
CA LYS A 1051 46.80 -0.91 -3.67
C LYS A 1051 46.96 -2.40 -3.34
N PRO A 1052 48.17 -2.99 -3.45
CA PRO A 1052 48.39 -4.37 -3.02
C PRO A 1052 48.09 -4.59 -1.54
N VAL A 1053 47.39 -5.68 -1.20
CA VAL A 1053 47.18 -6.09 0.20
C VAL A 1053 48.50 -6.60 0.77
N GLY A 1054 48.98 -6.01 1.88
CA GLY A 1054 50.19 -6.46 2.59
C GLY A 1054 51.52 -5.82 2.19
N GLY A 1055 51.53 -4.79 1.33
CA GLY A 1055 52.75 -4.03 1.03
C GLY A 1055 53.07 -2.98 2.10
N GLU A 1056 54.11 -3.20 2.90
CA GLU A 1056 54.72 -2.16 3.74
C GLU A 1056 55.32 -1.06 2.85
N GLY A 1057 54.58 0.04 2.70
CA GLY A 1057 55.12 1.31 2.21
C GLY A 1057 55.62 2.13 3.39
N ASN A 1058 56.91 2.01 3.69
CA ASN A 1058 57.64 2.85 4.62
C ASN A 1058 57.39 4.35 4.32
N GLY A 1059 56.76 5.06 5.26
CA GLY A 1059 56.46 6.49 5.16
C GLY A 1059 56.13 7.02 6.54
N GLY A 1060 57.18 7.38 7.29
CA GLY A 1060 57.17 7.66 8.71
C GLY A 1060 56.11 8.66 9.19
N GLY A 1061 55.64 8.40 10.41
CA GLY A 1061 54.74 9.29 11.12
C GLY A 1061 55.37 10.65 11.39
N ASN A 1062 54.51 11.67 11.40
CA ASN A 1062 54.69 12.74 12.36
C ASN A 1062 53.31 13.24 12.79
N ALA A 1063 52.99 12.97 14.06
CA ALA A 1063 51.97 13.70 14.78
C ALA A 1063 52.57 15.05 15.18
N GLY A 1064 51.86 16.14 14.90
CA GLY A 1064 52.13 17.43 15.53
C GLY A 1064 51.84 18.65 14.66
N GLY A 1065 51.12 19.59 15.25
CA GLY A 1065 51.39 21.01 15.00
C GLY A 1065 50.39 21.77 14.15
N ASN A 1066 49.38 22.27 14.83
CA ASN A 1066 48.62 23.47 14.51
C ASN A 1066 49.48 24.58 13.84
N SER A 1067 49.13 25.04 12.63
CA SER A 1067 49.43 26.42 12.22
C SER A 1067 48.48 26.89 11.12
N ASN A 1068 47.85 28.02 11.43
CA ASN A 1068 47.05 28.89 10.58
C ASN A 1068 47.89 29.43 9.41
N PRO A 1069 47.29 29.74 8.25
CA PRO A 1069 47.77 30.91 7.52
C PRO A 1069 46.64 31.82 7.02
N ASN A 1070 46.74 33.09 7.41
CA ASN A 1070 46.21 34.23 6.68
C ASN A 1070 47.33 34.77 5.75
N PRO A 1071 47.10 35.74 4.83
CA PRO A 1071 47.30 35.50 3.40
C PRO A 1071 48.31 36.46 2.74
N GLY A 1072 48.83 36.06 1.58
CA GLY A 1072 49.57 36.92 0.65
C GLY A 1072 50.45 36.07 -0.24
N GLY A 1073 50.52 36.22 -1.56
CA GLY A 1073 49.88 37.12 -2.50
C GLY A 1073 50.56 36.91 -3.87
N GLY A 1074 49.80 37.01 -4.96
CA GLY A 1074 50.28 37.06 -6.35
C GLY A 1074 50.37 35.69 -7.04
N GLY A 1075 49.77 35.44 -8.21
CA GLY A 1075 49.05 36.30 -9.13
C GLY A 1075 48.92 35.58 -10.47
N GLY A 1076 47.73 35.03 -10.74
CA GLY A 1076 47.33 34.54 -12.06
C GLY A 1076 45.84 34.79 -12.18
N LYS A 1077 45.44 35.88 -12.86
CA LYS A 1077 44.03 36.29 -13.00
C LYS A 1077 43.23 35.23 -13.78
N PRO A 1078 42.17 34.64 -13.20
CA PRO A 1078 41.11 34.05 -13.99
C PRO A 1078 40.21 35.17 -14.52
N ARG A 1079 39.79 35.02 -15.76
CA ARG A 1079 38.82 35.87 -16.48
C ARG A 1079 37.59 36.12 -15.59
N ALA A 1080 37.19 37.39 -15.46
CA ALA A 1080 35.99 37.76 -14.70
C ALA A 1080 34.75 37.11 -15.34
N ALA A 1081 34.09 36.23 -14.59
CA ALA A 1081 32.76 35.75 -14.94
C ALA A 1081 31.76 36.90 -14.80
N THR A 1082 30.93 37.12 -15.81
CA THR A 1082 29.85 38.10 -15.80
C THR A 1082 28.89 37.80 -14.64
N PRO A 1083 28.52 38.78 -13.78
CA PRO A 1083 27.57 38.53 -12.70
C PRO A 1083 26.21 38.12 -13.27
N GLY A 1084 25.75 36.89 -12.98
CA GLY A 1084 24.40 36.46 -13.29
C GLY A 1084 23.40 37.22 -12.41
N GLN A 1085 22.46 37.95 -13.00
CA GLN A 1085 21.34 38.50 -12.23
C GLN A 1085 20.36 37.37 -11.88
N LEU A 1086 20.31 36.99 -10.60
CA LEU A 1086 19.28 36.10 -10.05
C LEU A 1086 17.90 36.78 -10.08
N LYS A 1087 16.87 35.98 -10.35
CA LYS A 1087 15.44 36.38 -10.41
C LYS A 1087 15.03 37.14 -9.14
N VAL A 1088 14.41 38.31 -9.32
CA VAL A 1088 13.93 39.14 -8.20
C VAL A 1088 12.52 38.69 -7.82
N LEU A 1089 12.36 38.11 -6.62
CA LEU A 1089 11.06 37.68 -6.13
C LEU A 1089 10.41 38.79 -5.30
N LYS A 1090 9.25 39.27 -5.75
CA LYS A 1090 8.44 40.25 -5.02
C LYS A 1090 7.38 39.51 -4.19
N LEU A 1091 7.45 39.63 -2.87
CA LEU A 1091 6.55 38.97 -1.93
C LEU A 1091 5.64 40.01 -1.28
N LYS A 1092 4.34 39.75 -1.25
CA LYS A 1092 3.37 40.48 -0.43
C LYS A 1092 3.14 39.67 0.84
N LEU A 1093 3.54 40.22 1.98
CA LEU A 1093 3.33 39.60 3.29
C LEU A 1093 2.15 40.29 3.96
N ASP A 1094 1.09 39.53 4.23
CA ASP A 1094 0.02 39.95 5.15
C ASP A 1094 0.46 39.78 6.62
N ASP A 1095 -0.45 40.02 7.56
CA ASP A 1095 -0.14 40.05 8.98
C ASP A 1095 0.32 38.68 9.52
N GLN A 1096 -0.30 37.59 9.06
CA GLN A 1096 0.07 36.22 9.45
C GLN A 1096 1.43 35.83 8.86
N LEU A 1097 1.63 36.04 7.55
CA LEU A 1097 2.89 35.76 6.88
C LEU A 1097 4.04 36.62 7.42
N LEU A 1098 3.77 37.86 7.81
CA LEU A 1098 4.76 38.75 8.40
C LEU A 1098 5.13 38.35 9.84
N ARG A 1099 4.19 37.81 10.64
CA ARG A 1099 4.51 37.19 11.93
C ARG A 1099 5.45 36.00 11.74
N THR A 1100 5.16 35.13 10.77
CA THR A 1100 5.99 33.96 10.46
C THR A 1100 7.37 34.37 9.93
N ALA A 1101 7.45 35.31 8.98
CA ALA A 1101 8.70 35.80 8.43
C ALA A 1101 9.60 36.47 9.49
N ARG A 1102 9.02 37.12 10.50
CA ARG A 1102 9.76 37.69 11.64
C ARG A 1102 10.35 36.62 12.56
N ARG A 1103 9.61 35.54 12.81
CA ARG A 1103 10.03 34.43 13.70
C ARG A 1103 11.00 33.47 13.01
N LYS A 1104 10.65 33.02 11.80
CA LYS A 1104 11.33 31.92 11.09
C LYS A 1104 12.21 32.38 9.91
N GLY A 1105 12.07 33.63 9.47
CA GLY A 1105 12.74 34.15 8.27
C GLY A 1105 12.02 33.79 6.96
N VAL A 1106 12.56 34.24 5.83
CA VAL A 1106 12.07 33.88 4.50
C VAL A 1106 12.94 32.75 3.96
N ARG A 1107 12.30 31.68 3.46
CA ARG A 1107 12.96 30.52 2.87
C ARG A 1107 13.09 30.72 1.36
N ALA A 1108 14.24 30.37 0.80
CA ALA A 1108 14.49 30.44 -0.63
C ALA A 1108 15.38 29.28 -1.05
N TYR A 1109 15.17 28.76 -2.26
CA TYR A 1109 16.01 27.73 -2.84
C TYR A 1109 17.03 28.39 -3.78
N ALA A 1110 18.29 27.98 -3.71
CA ALA A 1110 19.34 28.46 -4.60
C ALA A 1110 20.22 27.31 -5.04
N GLN A 1111 20.57 27.26 -6.32
CA GLN A 1111 21.39 26.25 -6.96
C GLN A 1111 22.42 26.95 -7.83
N CYS A 1112 23.60 26.35 -7.96
CA CYS A 1112 24.62 26.80 -8.89
C CYS A 1112 25.19 25.60 -9.65
N THR A 1113 25.46 25.77 -10.93
CA THR A 1113 26.04 24.72 -11.79
C THR A 1113 27.56 24.57 -11.57
N VAL A 1114 28.19 25.57 -10.98
CA VAL A 1114 29.60 25.59 -10.54
C VAL A 1114 29.70 26.14 -9.12
N THR A 1115 30.86 26.04 -8.49
CA THR A 1115 31.09 26.68 -7.20
C THR A 1115 30.87 28.19 -7.28
N CYS A 1116 29.88 28.71 -6.55
CA CYS A 1116 29.46 30.11 -6.62
C CYS A 1116 29.22 30.68 -5.21
N LYS A 1117 29.24 32.01 -5.06
CA LYS A 1117 28.93 32.68 -3.80
C LYS A 1117 27.60 33.40 -3.89
N VAL A 1118 26.52 32.74 -3.50
CA VAL A 1118 25.17 33.34 -3.51
C VAL A 1118 25.00 34.30 -2.33
N VAL A 1119 24.63 35.54 -2.64
CA VAL A 1119 24.18 36.54 -1.66
C VAL A 1119 22.68 36.78 -1.84
N LEU A 1120 21.88 36.38 -0.86
CA LEU A 1120 20.46 36.70 -0.79
C LEU A 1120 20.21 37.89 0.12
N GLN A 1121 19.43 38.85 -0.35
CA GLN A 1121 19.01 40.05 0.38
C GLN A 1121 17.50 40.18 0.41
N LEU A 1122 16.92 40.21 1.61
CA LEU A 1122 15.52 40.57 1.83
C LEU A 1122 15.43 42.09 1.96
N ARG A 1123 14.63 42.73 1.11
CA ARG A 1123 14.57 44.18 0.97
C ARG A 1123 13.15 44.72 1.12
N VAL A 1124 12.99 45.91 1.69
CA VAL A 1124 11.76 46.71 1.64
C VAL A 1124 11.97 47.90 0.70
N ASP A 1125 10.90 48.58 0.28
CA ASP A 1125 11.03 49.83 -0.46
C ASP A 1125 11.53 50.99 0.44
N ARG A 1126 12.02 52.08 -0.19
CA ARG A 1126 12.55 53.24 0.55
C ARG A 1126 11.49 53.94 1.41
N ALA A 1127 10.24 53.99 0.95
CA ALA A 1127 9.14 54.64 1.68
C ALA A 1127 8.83 53.88 2.99
N THR A 1128 8.82 52.56 2.92
CA THR A 1128 8.66 51.63 4.03
C THR A 1128 9.84 51.73 5.00
N ALA A 1129 11.08 51.74 4.48
CA ALA A 1129 12.26 51.94 5.32
C ALA A 1129 12.20 53.28 6.09
N LYS A 1130 11.78 54.37 5.42
CA LYS A 1130 11.58 55.67 6.07
C LYS A 1130 10.46 55.63 7.09
N ARG A 1131 9.29 55.07 6.73
CA ARG A 1131 8.10 54.95 7.59
C ARG A 1131 8.40 54.23 8.90
N TYR A 1132 9.18 53.15 8.85
CA TYR A 1132 9.53 52.34 10.00
C TYR A 1132 10.93 52.66 10.58
N ARG A 1133 11.56 53.76 10.14
CA ARG A 1133 12.88 54.23 10.61
C ARG A 1133 13.97 53.15 10.54
N LEU A 1134 14.00 52.38 9.45
CA LEU A 1134 15.03 51.40 9.16
C LEU A 1134 16.29 52.09 8.62
N LYS A 1135 17.47 51.72 9.13
CA LYS A 1135 18.76 52.27 8.68
C LYS A 1135 19.17 51.81 7.26
N SER A 1136 18.53 50.77 6.74
CA SER A 1136 18.78 50.22 5.40
C SER A 1136 17.49 49.65 4.82
N ILE A 1137 17.37 49.68 3.50
CA ILE A 1137 16.31 48.94 2.79
C ILE A 1137 16.55 47.43 2.81
N VAL A 1138 17.78 46.97 3.08
CA VAL A 1138 18.08 45.54 3.28
C VAL A 1138 17.78 45.18 4.73
N VAL A 1139 16.71 44.40 4.92
CA VAL A 1139 16.22 44.00 6.25
C VAL A 1139 16.71 42.62 6.67
N GLY A 1140 17.25 41.81 5.75
CA GLY A 1140 17.91 40.54 6.03
C GLY A 1140 18.92 40.19 4.93
N ARG A 1141 20.01 39.52 5.29
CA ARG A 1141 21.05 39.09 4.32
C ARG A 1141 21.58 37.71 4.70
N ARG A 1142 21.74 36.84 3.71
CA ARG A 1142 22.43 35.55 3.85
C ARG A 1142 23.44 35.42 2.71
N THR A 1143 24.65 35.01 3.05
CA THR A 1143 25.69 34.70 2.07
C THR A 1143 26.08 33.24 2.26
N VAL A 1144 26.17 32.48 1.17
CA VAL A 1144 26.56 31.08 1.20
C VAL A 1144 27.41 30.78 -0.03
N THR A 1145 28.43 29.94 0.14
CA THR A 1145 29.13 29.32 -0.98
C THR A 1145 28.41 28.01 -1.29
N LEU A 1146 27.96 27.84 -2.54
CA LEU A 1146 27.37 26.60 -3.03
C LEU A 1146 28.39 25.92 -3.94
N THR A 1147 28.48 24.60 -3.85
CA THR A 1147 29.44 23.78 -4.62
C THR A 1147 28.63 22.68 -5.32
N GLY A 1148 28.69 22.63 -6.65
CA GLY A 1148 27.99 21.62 -7.46
C GLY A 1148 26.49 21.85 -7.67
N ALA A 1149 25.91 21.09 -8.59
CA ALA A 1149 24.56 21.26 -9.13
C ALA A 1149 23.40 20.93 -8.16
N ARG A 1150 23.63 20.58 -6.89
CA ARG A 1150 22.55 20.35 -5.92
C ARG A 1150 22.10 21.68 -5.31
N GLY A 1151 20.83 22.04 -5.48
CA GLY A 1151 20.30 23.26 -4.88
C GLY A 1151 20.07 23.13 -3.37
N LYS A 1152 20.23 24.24 -2.66
CA LYS A 1152 20.19 24.32 -1.19
C LYS A 1152 19.07 25.26 -0.74
N ARG A 1153 18.31 24.84 0.27
CA ARG A 1153 17.37 25.71 0.98
C ARG A 1153 18.14 26.66 1.87
N LEU A 1154 17.89 27.96 1.71
CA LEU A 1154 18.53 29.05 2.43
C LEU A 1154 17.48 29.84 3.23
N HIS A 1155 17.82 30.14 4.47
CA HIS A 1155 16.99 30.96 5.36
C HIS A 1155 17.55 32.37 5.48
N VAL A 1156 16.80 33.36 4.99
CA VAL A 1156 17.13 34.78 5.15
C VAL A 1156 16.31 35.34 6.30
N ARG A 1157 16.95 35.46 7.46
CA ARG A 1157 16.33 36.06 8.65
C ARG A 1157 16.42 37.59 8.58
N MET A 1158 15.37 38.25 9.05
CA MET A 1158 15.42 39.69 9.28
C MET A 1158 16.39 40.00 10.43
N THR A 1159 17.09 41.12 10.34
CA THR A 1159 17.89 41.63 11.46
C THR A 1159 16.99 41.91 12.66
N ALA A 1160 17.51 41.74 13.88
CA ALA A 1160 16.75 42.01 15.11
C ALA A 1160 16.14 43.42 15.13
N THR A 1161 16.88 44.41 14.60
CA THR A 1161 16.38 45.78 14.44
C THR A 1161 15.20 45.87 13.47
N ALA A 1162 15.25 45.17 12.33
CA ALA A 1162 14.14 45.14 11.39
C ALA A 1162 12.91 44.44 11.98
N VAL A 1163 13.08 43.32 12.69
CA VAL A 1163 11.98 42.62 13.38
C VAL A 1163 11.27 43.54 14.37
N ARG A 1164 12.02 44.26 15.21
CA ARG A 1164 11.45 45.23 16.17
C ARG A 1164 10.76 46.40 15.47
N ARG A 1165 11.38 47.00 14.46
CA ARG A 1165 10.86 48.20 13.78
C ARG A 1165 9.65 47.92 12.89
N LEU A 1166 9.58 46.72 12.30
CA LEU A 1166 8.44 46.27 11.50
C LEU A 1166 7.36 45.58 12.34
N ALA A 1167 7.48 45.57 13.67
CA ALA A 1167 6.58 44.79 14.51
C ALA A 1167 5.10 45.21 14.41
N LYS A 1168 4.87 46.50 14.11
CA LYS A 1168 3.54 47.12 13.96
C LYS A 1168 3.05 47.18 12.51
N ALA A 1169 3.79 46.62 11.54
CA ALA A 1169 3.31 46.55 10.16
C ALA A 1169 2.27 45.43 10.04
N LYS A 1170 1.10 45.74 9.46
CA LYS A 1170 0.04 44.74 9.17
C LYS A 1170 0.17 44.12 7.79
N ARG A 1171 0.85 44.80 6.86
CA ARG A 1171 1.17 44.34 5.51
C ARG A 1171 2.50 44.90 5.07
N LEU A 1172 3.29 44.12 4.34
CA LEU A 1172 4.63 44.51 3.90
C LEU A 1172 4.93 43.93 2.51
N ARG A 1173 5.38 44.78 1.58
CA ARG A 1173 6.00 44.29 0.36
C ARG A 1173 7.49 44.13 0.59
N VAL A 1174 7.99 42.92 0.39
CA VAL A 1174 9.42 42.64 0.45
C VAL A 1174 9.89 42.09 -0.88
N THR A 1175 11.16 42.32 -1.18
CA THR A 1175 11.82 41.82 -2.37
C THR A 1175 12.98 40.96 -1.94
N LEU A 1176 13.01 39.71 -2.37
CA LEU A 1176 14.19 38.86 -2.22
C LEU A 1176 15.03 38.99 -3.50
N ARG A 1177 16.24 39.48 -3.35
CA ARG A 1177 17.20 39.65 -4.44
C ARG A 1177 18.40 38.76 -4.21
N GLY A 1178 18.73 37.93 -5.20
CA GLY A 1178 19.98 37.18 -5.25
C GLY A 1178 21.03 37.88 -6.11
N THR A 1179 22.30 37.64 -5.80
CA THR A 1179 23.44 37.89 -6.69
C THR A 1179 24.43 36.75 -6.52
N THR A 1180 25.01 36.25 -7.62
CA THR A 1180 26.09 35.26 -7.63
C THR A 1180 27.47 35.88 -7.64
#